data_AF-A0A8H6R7U1-F1
#
_entry.id   AF-A0A8H6R7U1-F1
#
_cell.length_a   1.000
_cell.length_b   1.000
_cell.length_c   1.000
_cell.angle_alpha   90.00
_cell.angle_beta   90.00
_cell.angle_gamma   90.00
#
_symmetry.space_group_name_H-M   'P 1'
#
loop_
_entity.id
_entity.type
_entity.pdbx_description
1 polymer ?
#
loop_
_entity_poly.entity_id
_entity_poly.type
_entity_poly.pdbx_seq_one_letter_code
_entity_poly.pdbx_strand_id
1 'polypeptide(L)'
;MLASSRNGNVCIRCAFRMRLRLLEQQRSRYATASQAKVDDEQAFRYANRPKNRIRYQNARDDPEAQRWAKREQARVGFAGGAGSEGIIRKFFEGAAENHRREFRTSDDRSKGRNREEAFKEALQQKLIKVKAEVEDAPVLEQVAKERAEWDGETKSQSFSRLWRQFSQKITQGSPNEKVPWGGTAPRGDQAIWNDLFHVFREKGPNSLEDRIKYHFYEQVTGSRFTASDIRNQKNMADLRYPSEWFPATRAVHRTIHLHVGPTNSGKTYHALQRLEQAETGVYAGPLRLLAHEVYARLNAKGRQCALVTGEEKRAPNDTPDATSFDMTACTVEMTPLNFYMDVAVIDEIQMIGNADRGWAWTQALLGVMAKEVHLCGEERTVPLIKEICASVGEKLEIHRYERLSPLAVSEKSLDGNLKKLRKGDCVISFSVMGIHALRKQIEKSTGRKVATVYGSLPPETRAQQARLFNDPNNDYDFLVASDAVGMGLNLAIKRIVFESSSKFNGYQRQTLSIADIKQIGGRAGRFRTAAQAAEAPASEADLAAAKGEPKPDQEMLDADDTPENVGLVTTLERFDFPVIRTAMGSEPEPIKSAGIFPPAPVLERFAGYFPPGTPFSYILARLHELSQMHPRFHLCGLKDQVWIADLIEGVEGLSIADKNILTSCPANKSDTDMWVKLMPAFARCIANQSGGDLTDIEDLPLEILEAEVVGSREYLRALEQLHKGVVVYLWLSYRFAGVFNTRALAFHVKRLVEDKIEKTLSSFSFSEAQRRSLAARREKQMLDSLMQATDETVAQHASQTEQPGSETAAATADVEEENEVRMEDFDKSQPEHEYNIDDIGSELEGRETQPPTTSDLATQTSQIAGGDHFAGEDMDLEEPDIEPEGLDKDAKTPSEEAKDEEQKPKEAASGSL
;
A
#
# COMPACT_ATOMS: atom_id res chain seq x y z
N MET A 1 -4.04 -39.72 26.54
CA MET A 1 -4.42 -40.15 25.17
C MET A 1 -3.19 -40.06 24.26
N LEU A 2 -2.22 -40.98 24.40
CA LEU A 2 -0.98 -41.00 23.59
C LEU A 2 -0.58 -42.44 23.23
N ALA A 3 -1.57 -43.27 22.89
CA ALA A 3 -1.38 -44.71 22.67
C ALA A 3 -2.37 -45.31 21.64
N SER A 4 -2.78 -44.54 20.62
CA SER A 4 -3.53 -45.09 19.47
C SER A 4 -3.48 -44.17 18.25
N SER A 5 -2.37 -44.22 17.49
CA SER A 5 -2.29 -43.68 16.11
C SER A 5 -1.00 -44.13 15.38
N ARG A 6 -0.67 -45.43 15.40
CA ARG A 6 0.24 -45.96 14.36
C ARG A 6 -0.49 -45.80 13.02
N ASN A 7 0.16 -45.19 12.02
CA ASN A 7 -0.40 -44.63 10.78
C ASN A 7 -1.09 -43.24 10.88
N GLY A 8 -0.88 -42.48 11.96
CA GLY A 8 -1.47 -41.14 12.12
C GLY A 8 -0.73 -40.01 11.39
N ASN A 9 -1.11 -39.70 10.14
CA ASN A 9 -0.84 -38.37 9.56
C ASN A 9 -1.70 -37.33 10.28
N VAL A 10 -1.11 -36.58 11.21
CA VAL A 10 -1.80 -35.54 11.98
C VAL A 10 -1.92 -34.28 11.13
N CYS A 11 -3.11 -34.02 10.60
CA CYS A 11 -3.42 -32.82 9.80
C CYS A 11 -2.92 -31.53 10.48
N ILE A 12 -2.45 -30.58 9.68
CA ILE A 12 -1.80 -29.34 10.11
C ILE A 12 -2.60 -28.54 11.15
N ARG A 13 -3.93 -28.50 11.07
CA ARG A 13 -4.77 -27.86 12.11
C ARG A 13 -4.67 -28.58 13.46
N CYS A 14 -4.65 -29.91 13.46
CA CYS A 14 -4.45 -30.71 14.67
C CYS A 14 -3.02 -30.56 15.21
N ALA A 15 -2.01 -30.52 14.35
CA ALA A 15 -0.62 -30.27 14.75
C ALA A 15 -0.44 -28.87 15.38
N PHE A 16 -1.04 -27.84 14.77
CA PHE A 16 -1.04 -26.47 15.31
C PHE A 16 -1.87 -26.34 16.59
N ARG A 17 -3.06 -26.95 16.69
CA ARG A 17 -3.84 -27.02 17.95
C ARG A 17 -3.05 -27.72 19.07
N MET A 18 -2.28 -28.76 18.76
CA MET A 18 -1.40 -29.41 19.73
C MET A 18 -0.24 -28.49 20.14
N ARG A 19 0.34 -27.73 19.22
CA ARG A 19 1.39 -26.73 19.51
C ARG A 19 0.87 -25.53 20.31
N LEU A 20 -0.37 -25.08 20.08
CA LEU A 20 -1.03 -24.04 20.89
C LEU A 20 -1.15 -24.50 22.35
N ARG A 21 -1.70 -25.70 22.59
CA ARG A 21 -1.81 -26.29 23.93
C ARG A 21 -0.46 -26.41 24.65
N LEU A 22 0.61 -26.72 23.93
CA LEU A 22 1.97 -26.74 24.51
C LEU A 22 2.48 -25.33 24.88
N LEU A 23 2.23 -24.32 24.03
CA LEU A 23 2.57 -22.91 24.33
C LEU A 23 1.74 -22.34 25.48
N GLU A 24 0.47 -22.73 25.61
CA GLU A 24 -0.41 -22.39 26.73
C GLU A 24 0.07 -23.02 28.04
N GLN A 25 0.44 -24.31 28.02
CA GLN A 25 1.03 -24.99 29.18
C GLN A 25 2.35 -24.36 29.60
N GLN A 26 3.20 -23.95 28.65
CA GLN A 26 4.42 -23.19 28.95
C GLN A 26 4.09 -21.83 29.58
N ARG A 27 3.18 -21.04 28.98
CA ARG A 27 2.75 -19.75 29.51
C ARG A 27 2.15 -19.86 30.91
N SER A 28 1.34 -20.88 31.18
CA SER A 28 0.77 -21.14 32.51
C SER A 28 1.86 -21.40 33.57
N ARG A 29 2.89 -22.18 33.23
CA ARG A 29 4.06 -22.41 34.09
C ARG A 29 4.90 -21.14 34.32
N TYR A 30 5.09 -20.31 33.30
CA TYR A 30 5.79 -19.03 33.46
C TYR A 30 4.96 -18.01 34.26
N ALA A 31 3.63 -17.99 34.10
CA ALA A 31 2.75 -17.12 34.86
C ALA A 31 2.78 -17.46 36.35
N THR A 32 2.66 -18.73 36.74
CA THR A 32 2.78 -19.14 38.15
C THR A 32 4.17 -18.88 38.74
N ALA A 33 5.24 -19.09 37.96
CA ALA A 33 6.60 -18.73 38.37
C ALA A 33 6.83 -17.21 38.51
N SER A 34 6.08 -16.39 37.76
CA SER A 34 6.14 -14.92 37.86
C SER A 34 5.29 -14.39 39.01
N GLN A 35 4.11 -14.98 39.25
CA GLN A 35 3.24 -14.66 40.39
C GLN A 35 4.01 -14.80 41.71
N ALA A 36 4.71 -15.94 41.88
CA ALA A 36 5.54 -16.23 43.05
C ALA A 36 6.69 -15.23 43.29
N LYS A 37 7.14 -14.48 42.27
CA LYS A 37 8.11 -13.39 42.44
C LYS A 37 7.47 -12.04 42.73
N VAL A 38 6.26 -11.80 42.22
CA VAL A 38 5.52 -10.55 42.45
C VAL A 38 5.02 -10.45 43.88
N ASP A 39 4.62 -11.57 44.49
CA ASP A 39 4.14 -11.57 45.88
C ASP A 39 5.27 -11.24 46.89
N ASP A 40 6.50 -11.70 46.65
CA ASP A 40 7.70 -11.30 47.43
C ASP A 40 8.05 -9.81 47.25
N GLU A 41 7.97 -9.25 46.03
CA GLU A 41 8.25 -7.82 45.82
C GLU A 41 7.15 -6.89 46.39
N GLN A 42 5.89 -7.32 46.43
CA GLN A 42 4.80 -6.49 46.95
C GLN A 42 4.89 -6.25 48.46
N ALA A 43 5.49 -7.18 49.22
CA ALA A 43 5.72 -7.03 50.65
C ALA A 43 6.58 -5.80 51.00
N PHE A 44 7.50 -5.39 50.11
CA PHE A 44 8.47 -4.32 50.38
C PHE A 44 8.05 -2.91 49.95
N ARG A 45 6.93 -2.75 49.22
CA ARG A 45 6.53 -1.44 48.62
C ARG A 45 5.39 -0.70 49.37
N TYR A 46 4.85 -1.23 50.45
CA TYR A 46 3.76 -0.60 51.22
C TYR A 46 4.20 0.47 52.26
N ALA A 47 5.33 1.14 52.01
CA ALA A 47 5.95 2.07 52.96
C ALA A 47 6.43 3.42 52.40
N ASN A 48 5.75 4.00 51.39
CA ASN A 48 5.72 5.47 51.19
C ASN A 48 4.68 5.94 50.16
N ARG A 49 3.87 6.95 50.50
CA ARG A 49 3.06 7.75 49.56
C ARG A 49 2.91 9.20 50.08
N PRO A 50 3.45 10.22 49.40
CA PRO A 50 3.08 11.61 49.69
C PRO A 50 1.63 11.86 49.24
N LYS A 51 0.89 12.66 50.01
CA LYS A 51 -0.48 13.09 49.67
C LYS A 51 -0.41 14.40 48.89
N ASN A 52 -1.02 14.46 47.71
CA ASN A 52 -1.60 15.70 47.20
C ASN A 52 -2.83 15.40 46.32
N ARG A 53 -3.91 16.16 46.53
CA ARG A 53 -5.23 15.91 45.94
C ARG A 53 -5.90 17.24 45.62
N ILE A 54 -5.66 17.76 44.42
CA ILE A 54 -6.31 18.99 43.96
C ILE A 54 -7.72 18.64 43.46
N ARG A 55 -8.73 19.42 43.88
CA ARG A 55 -10.11 19.31 43.41
C ARG A 55 -10.29 20.16 42.16
N TYR A 56 -10.95 19.61 41.14
CA TYR A 56 -11.66 20.43 40.17
C TYR A 56 -12.95 20.97 40.81
N GLN A 57 -13.25 22.25 40.56
CA GLN A 57 -14.57 22.85 40.75
C GLN A 57 -14.99 23.53 39.44
N ASN A 58 -16.29 23.53 39.16
CA ASN A 58 -16.82 23.96 37.87
C ASN A 58 -16.82 25.49 37.73
N ALA A 59 -16.11 26.01 36.73
CA ALA A 59 -16.29 27.37 36.26
C ALA A 59 -17.38 27.41 35.17
N ARG A 60 -18.63 27.64 35.60
CA ARG A 60 -19.61 28.37 34.76
C ARG A 60 -19.60 29.83 35.24
N ASP A 61 -20.15 30.71 34.41
CA ASP A 61 -20.35 32.14 34.69
C ASP A 61 -19.08 33.02 34.65
N ASP A 62 -18.41 33.03 33.49
CA ASP A 62 -17.58 34.16 33.05
C ASP A 62 -18.46 35.17 32.25
N PRO A 63 -18.65 36.42 32.72
CA PRO A 63 -19.40 37.44 32.00
C PRO A 63 -18.70 38.02 30.75
N GLU A 64 -17.38 37.89 30.63
CA GLU A 64 -16.60 38.52 29.55
C GLU A 64 -16.70 37.71 28.25
N ALA A 65 -16.64 36.38 28.33
CA ALA A 65 -16.94 35.48 27.21
C ALA A 65 -18.32 35.76 26.57
N GLN A 66 -19.34 36.08 27.37
CA GLN A 66 -20.68 36.41 26.89
C GLN A 66 -20.77 37.76 26.15
N ARG A 67 -19.84 38.70 26.42
CA ARG A 67 -19.75 39.97 25.69
C ARG A 67 -19.12 39.80 24.31
N TRP A 68 -18.19 38.87 24.15
CA TRP A 68 -17.57 38.56 22.86
C TRP A 68 -18.60 37.97 21.87
N ALA A 69 -19.34 36.95 22.31
CA ALA A 69 -20.38 36.28 21.49
C ALA A 69 -21.48 37.23 20.97
N LYS A 70 -21.75 38.35 21.65
CA LYS A 70 -22.74 39.37 21.25
C LYS A 70 -22.23 40.41 20.24
N ARG A 71 -20.93 40.47 19.96
CA ARG A 71 -20.38 41.41 18.94
C ARG A 71 -20.35 40.81 17.54
N GLU A 72 -20.06 39.52 17.41
CA GLU A 72 -19.86 38.89 16.09
C GLU A 72 -21.17 38.74 15.29
N GLN A 73 -22.31 38.58 15.97
CA GLN A 73 -23.63 38.52 15.33
C GLN A 73 -24.07 39.83 14.63
N ALA A 74 -23.35 40.94 14.83
CA ALA A 74 -23.72 42.25 14.28
C ALA A 74 -23.00 42.63 12.97
N ARG A 75 -22.10 41.78 12.43
CA ARG A 75 -21.19 42.17 11.32
C ARG A 75 -21.29 41.35 10.03
N VAL A 76 -22.20 40.38 9.93
CA VAL A 76 -22.41 39.57 8.71
C VAL A 76 -23.79 39.84 8.10
N GLY A 77 -23.89 40.92 7.32
CA GLY A 77 -25.09 41.23 6.53
C GLY A 77 -25.23 40.29 5.34
N PHE A 78 -26.13 39.31 5.43
CA PHE A 78 -26.28 38.27 4.42
C PHE A 78 -27.21 38.72 3.28
N ALA A 79 -26.63 39.08 2.12
CA ALA A 79 -27.39 39.21 0.88
C ALA A 79 -27.70 37.80 0.34
N GLY A 80 -28.96 37.38 0.39
CA GLY A 80 -29.38 36.04 -0.02
C GLY A 80 -29.76 35.94 -1.51
N GLY A 81 -29.57 34.75 -2.10
CA GLY A 81 -30.15 34.39 -3.40
C GLY A 81 -29.19 33.61 -4.31
N ALA A 82 -29.62 32.40 -4.71
CA ALA A 82 -29.15 31.57 -5.83
C ALA A 82 -27.63 31.32 -6.03
N GLY A 83 -27.23 30.03 -6.05
CA GLY A 83 -25.92 29.63 -6.61
C GLY A 83 -25.21 28.45 -5.96
N SER A 84 -25.85 27.28 -5.80
CA SER A 84 -25.25 26.14 -5.07
C SER A 84 -25.48 24.75 -5.71
N GLU A 85 -25.38 24.64 -7.03
CA GLU A 85 -25.51 23.37 -7.78
C GLU A 85 -24.31 23.08 -8.71
N GLY A 86 -23.26 23.93 -8.71
CA GLY A 86 -22.16 23.87 -9.69
C GLY A 86 -20.89 23.10 -9.30
N ILE A 87 -20.81 22.53 -8.08
CA ILE A 87 -19.52 22.12 -7.47
C ILE A 87 -19.21 20.61 -7.61
N ILE A 88 -20.20 19.78 -7.98
CA ILE A 88 -20.11 18.30 -7.94
C ILE A 88 -19.01 17.72 -8.86
N ARG A 89 -18.52 18.46 -9.87
CA ARG A 89 -17.55 17.92 -10.85
C ARG A 89 -16.13 17.67 -10.33
N LYS A 90 -15.67 18.32 -9.24
CA LYS A 90 -14.26 18.27 -8.84
C LYS A 90 -13.81 17.03 -8.05
N PHE A 91 -14.72 16.11 -7.74
CA PHE A 91 -14.48 15.04 -6.74
C PHE A 91 -13.67 13.83 -7.23
N PHE A 92 -13.35 13.72 -8.53
CA PHE A 92 -12.48 12.66 -9.06
C PHE A 92 -11.26 13.17 -9.84
N GLU A 93 -10.92 14.45 -9.69
CA GLU A 93 -9.72 15.04 -10.31
C GLU A 93 -8.43 14.55 -9.62
N GLY A 94 -7.78 13.55 -10.20
CA GLY A 94 -6.32 13.51 -10.18
C GLY A 94 -5.80 14.74 -10.94
N ALA A 95 -4.93 15.55 -10.34
CA ALA A 95 -4.70 16.95 -10.72
C ALA A 95 -4.16 17.16 -12.15
N ALA A 96 -5.05 17.22 -13.14
CA ALA A 96 -4.74 17.39 -14.56
C ALA A 96 -5.87 18.08 -15.37
N GLU A 97 -6.28 19.30 -14.97
CA GLU A 97 -7.18 20.13 -15.80
C GLU A 97 -6.52 21.47 -16.15
N ASN A 98 -5.86 21.52 -17.30
CA ASN A 98 -5.62 22.75 -18.06
C ASN A 98 -5.29 22.42 -19.52
N HIS A 99 -5.81 23.24 -20.45
CA HIS A 99 -5.66 23.12 -21.91
C HIS A 99 -6.14 21.81 -22.57
N ARG A 100 -7.37 21.83 -23.11
CA ARG A 100 -7.63 21.85 -24.57
C ARG A 100 -9.04 22.39 -24.85
N ARG A 101 -9.17 23.28 -25.83
CA ARG A 101 -10.44 23.76 -26.40
C ARG A 101 -10.32 23.69 -27.92
N GLU A 102 -10.82 22.61 -28.50
CA GLU A 102 -10.75 22.36 -29.94
C GLU A 102 -12.16 22.25 -30.53
N PHE A 103 -12.30 22.59 -31.81
CA PHE A 103 -13.59 22.63 -32.50
C PHE A 103 -14.00 21.22 -32.95
N ARG A 104 -15.26 20.84 -32.71
CA ARG A 104 -15.80 19.54 -33.10
C ARG A 104 -16.09 19.47 -34.60
N THR A 105 -15.37 18.57 -35.28
CA THR A 105 -15.67 18.15 -36.66
C THR A 105 -16.84 17.15 -36.70
N SER A 106 -17.21 16.69 -37.90
CA SER A 106 -18.29 15.70 -38.08
C SER A 106 -17.93 14.30 -37.57
N ASP A 107 -16.66 13.89 -37.65
CA ASP A 107 -16.23 12.52 -37.33
C ASP A 107 -16.15 12.25 -35.81
N ASP A 108 -16.01 13.29 -34.97
CA ASP A 108 -16.17 13.16 -33.51
C ASP A 108 -17.58 12.67 -33.12
N ARG A 109 -18.59 12.86 -33.99
CA ARG A 109 -19.98 12.42 -33.75
C ARG A 109 -20.20 10.94 -34.02
N SER A 110 -19.42 10.29 -34.89
CA SER A 110 -19.53 8.85 -35.18
C SER A 110 -18.98 8.06 -33.98
N LYS A 111 -17.73 8.34 -33.60
CA LYS A 111 -17.04 7.80 -32.41
C LYS A 111 -17.80 8.10 -31.11
N GLY A 112 -18.46 9.26 -31.02
CA GLY A 112 -19.34 9.62 -29.91
C GLY A 112 -20.56 8.71 -29.74
N ARG A 113 -21.27 8.37 -30.83
CA ARG A 113 -22.48 7.51 -30.78
C ARG A 113 -22.14 6.08 -30.35
N ASN A 114 -21.14 5.47 -30.96
CA ASN A 114 -20.74 4.09 -30.61
C ASN A 114 -20.35 3.97 -29.12
N ARG A 115 -19.74 5.01 -28.53
CA ARG A 115 -19.44 5.06 -27.08
C ARG A 115 -20.69 5.25 -26.20
N GLU A 116 -21.73 5.92 -26.69
CA GLU A 116 -23.01 6.07 -25.98
C GLU A 116 -23.84 4.77 -26.02
N GLU A 117 -23.78 4.02 -27.11
CA GLU A 117 -24.42 2.71 -27.26
C GLU A 117 -23.72 1.65 -26.38
N ALA A 118 -22.39 1.54 -26.44
CA ALA A 118 -21.62 0.68 -25.55
C ALA A 118 -21.81 1.01 -24.06
N PHE A 119 -22.02 2.29 -23.72
CA PHE A 119 -22.40 2.69 -22.36
C PHE A 119 -23.78 2.15 -21.98
N LYS A 120 -24.79 2.25 -22.84
CA LYS A 120 -26.16 1.77 -22.56
C LYS A 120 -26.20 0.26 -22.40
N GLU A 121 -25.47 -0.49 -23.21
CA GLU A 121 -25.34 -1.95 -23.06
C GLU A 121 -24.68 -2.32 -21.72
N ALA A 122 -23.52 -1.72 -21.41
CA ALA A 122 -22.83 -1.93 -20.14
C ALA A 122 -23.72 -1.55 -18.93
N LEU A 123 -24.43 -0.43 -19.02
CA LEU A 123 -25.35 0.05 -18.00
C LEU A 123 -26.51 -0.94 -17.77
N GLN A 124 -27.10 -1.51 -18.83
CA GLN A 124 -28.13 -2.54 -18.69
C GLN A 124 -27.58 -3.82 -18.04
N GLN A 125 -26.41 -4.30 -18.46
CA GLN A 125 -25.76 -5.47 -17.86
C GLN A 125 -25.45 -5.24 -16.37
N LYS A 126 -24.87 -4.09 -16.01
CA LYS A 126 -24.55 -3.76 -14.61
C LYS A 126 -25.81 -3.53 -13.77
N LEU A 127 -26.90 -2.97 -14.33
CA LEU A 127 -28.18 -2.85 -13.63
C LEU A 127 -28.76 -4.22 -13.23
N ILE A 128 -28.66 -5.25 -14.08
CA ILE A 128 -29.11 -6.61 -13.76
C ILE A 128 -28.32 -7.17 -12.56
N LYS A 129 -26.98 -7.06 -12.60
CA LYS A 129 -26.11 -7.52 -11.51
C LYS A 129 -26.38 -6.77 -10.20
N VAL A 130 -26.38 -5.43 -10.25
CA VAL A 130 -26.59 -4.60 -9.05
C VAL A 130 -27.97 -4.83 -8.45
N LYS A 131 -29.03 -5.08 -9.24
CA LYS A 131 -30.36 -5.42 -8.69
C LYS A 131 -30.27 -6.56 -7.67
N ALA A 132 -29.61 -7.66 -8.04
CA ALA A 132 -29.48 -8.84 -7.19
C ALA A 132 -28.65 -8.55 -5.93
N GLU A 133 -27.62 -7.71 -6.03
CA GLU A 133 -26.77 -7.33 -4.88
C GLU A 133 -27.48 -6.38 -3.90
N VAL A 134 -28.44 -5.56 -4.35
CA VAL A 134 -29.13 -4.59 -3.47
C VAL A 134 -30.51 -5.03 -2.98
N GLU A 135 -31.11 -6.08 -3.54
CA GLU A 135 -32.48 -6.54 -3.22
C GLU A 135 -32.66 -6.94 -1.75
N ASP A 136 -31.61 -7.50 -1.13
CA ASP A 136 -31.63 -7.91 0.28
C ASP A 136 -31.17 -6.85 1.28
N ALA A 137 -30.66 -5.70 0.81
CA ALA A 137 -29.99 -4.69 1.64
C ALA A 137 -30.80 -4.28 2.89
N PRO A 138 -30.23 -4.32 4.12
CA PRO A 138 -31.00 -4.17 5.36
C PRO A 138 -31.85 -2.89 5.48
N VAL A 139 -31.40 -1.77 4.91
CA VAL A 139 -32.16 -0.51 4.84
C VAL A 139 -33.55 -0.67 4.20
N LEU A 140 -33.70 -1.60 3.25
CA LEU A 140 -34.98 -1.88 2.60
C LEU A 140 -36.00 -2.52 3.55
N GLU A 141 -35.54 -3.20 4.61
CA GLU A 141 -36.45 -3.77 5.60
C GLU A 141 -37.08 -2.72 6.50
N GLN A 142 -36.32 -1.68 6.85
CA GLN A 142 -36.89 -0.53 7.56
C GLN A 142 -37.86 0.24 6.66
N VAL A 143 -37.49 0.48 5.40
CA VAL A 143 -38.36 1.11 4.39
C VAL A 143 -39.66 0.31 4.18
N ALA A 144 -39.58 -1.03 4.21
CA ALA A 144 -40.73 -1.91 4.10
C ALA A 144 -41.59 -1.91 5.37
N LYS A 145 -41.00 -1.95 6.57
CA LYS A 145 -41.73 -1.88 7.85
C LYS A 145 -42.55 -0.60 7.96
N GLU A 146 -41.93 0.55 7.72
CA GLU A 146 -42.58 1.86 7.70
C GLU A 146 -43.69 1.99 6.63
N ARG A 147 -43.64 1.20 5.55
CA ARG A 147 -44.68 1.17 4.51
C ARG A 147 -45.74 0.11 4.72
N ALA A 148 -45.44 -0.98 5.43
CA ALA A 148 -46.42 -1.99 5.83
C ALA A 148 -47.45 -1.38 6.81
N GLU A 149 -47.04 -0.41 7.64
CA GLU A 149 -47.92 0.34 8.54
C GLU A 149 -48.94 1.27 7.83
N TRP A 150 -48.72 1.63 6.56
CA TRP A 150 -49.55 2.57 5.80
C TRP A 150 -50.21 1.98 4.55
N ASP A 151 -49.42 1.31 3.71
CA ASP A 151 -49.81 0.78 2.40
C ASP A 151 -49.95 -0.76 2.37
N GLY A 152 -49.46 -1.46 3.41
CA GLY A 152 -49.42 -2.93 3.46
C GLY A 152 -48.40 -3.59 2.51
N GLU A 153 -47.47 -2.83 1.92
CA GLU A 153 -46.44 -3.37 1.02
C GLU A 153 -45.45 -4.33 1.72
N THR A 154 -45.10 -5.44 1.06
CA THR A 154 -44.00 -6.33 1.48
C THR A 154 -42.62 -5.84 1.00
N LYS A 155 -41.51 -6.34 1.60
CA LYS A 155 -40.11 -6.01 1.22
C LYS A 155 -39.90 -6.09 -0.30
N SER A 156 -40.26 -7.21 -0.93
CA SER A 156 -40.08 -7.43 -2.36
C SER A 156 -40.95 -6.51 -3.24
N GLN A 157 -42.19 -6.21 -2.84
CA GLN A 157 -43.04 -5.24 -3.57
C GLN A 157 -42.48 -3.83 -3.49
N SER A 158 -42.10 -3.38 -2.28
CA SER A 158 -41.55 -2.05 -2.06
C SER A 158 -40.19 -1.88 -2.76
N PHE A 159 -39.32 -2.90 -2.72
CA PHE A 159 -38.08 -2.95 -3.51
C PHE A 159 -38.36 -2.89 -5.01
N SER A 160 -39.24 -3.76 -5.54
CA SER A 160 -39.57 -3.80 -6.97
C SER A 160 -40.10 -2.46 -7.49
N ARG A 161 -40.89 -1.75 -6.70
CA ARG A 161 -41.37 -0.39 -7.01
C ARG A 161 -40.22 0.62 -7.03
N LEU A 162 -39.37 0.64 -6.00
CA LEU A 162 -38.24 1.57 -5.89
C LEU A 162 -37.18 1.33 -6.97
N TRP A 163 -36.83 0.07 -7.23
CA TRP A 163 -35.89 -0.33 -8.28
C TRP A 163 -36.42 -0.01 -9.68
N ARG A 164 -37.72 -0.22 -9.94
CA ARG A 164 -38.34 0.19 -11.21
C ARG A 164 -38.30 1.71 -11.40
N GLN A 165 -38.61 2.48 -10.37
CA GLN A 165 -38.51 3.95 -10.42
C GLN A 165 -37.06 4.40 -10.70
N PHE A 166 -36.09 3.83 -9.99
CA PHE A 166 -34.66 4.12 -10.14
C PHE A 166 -34.12 3.78 -11.54
N SER A 167 -34.36 2.55 -12.00
CA SER A 167 -33.90 2.08 -13.31
C SER A 167 -34.57 2.83 -14.48
N GLN A 168 -35.85 3.23 -14.34
CA GLN A 168 -36.51 4.08 -15.34
C GLN A 168 -35.86 5.47 -15.44
N LYS A 169 -35.60 6.14 -14.30
CA LYS A 169 -34.90 7.44 -14.28
C LYS A 169 -33.55 7.40 -15.01
N ILE A 170 -32.76 6.36 -14.72
CA ILE A 170 -31.41 6.21 -15.29
C ILE A 170 -31.44 5.81 -16.77
N THR A 171 -32.37 4.95 -17.19
CA THR A 171 -32.44 4.49 -18.60
C THR A 171 -33.14 5.46 -19.54
N GLN A 172 -33.94 6.40 -19.04
CA GLN A 172 -34.65 7.41 -19.85
C GLN A 172 -33.85 8.71 -20.05
N GLY A 173 -32.72 8.89 -19.37
CA GLY A 173 -31.82 10.02 -19.60
C GLY A 173 -31.28 10.04 -21.03
N SER A 174 -31.33 11.21 -21.68
CA SER A 174 -30.91 11.40 -23.07
C SER A 174 -30.06 12.67 -23.22
N PRO A 175 -28.95 12.67 -23.99
CA PRO A 175 -28.06 13.84 -24.09
C PRO A 175 -28.64 15.11 -24.74
N ASN A 176 -29.89 15.09 -25.21
CA ASN A 176 -30.31 15.92 -26.33
C ASN A 176 -31.00 17.26 -25.98
N GLU A 177 -31.22 17.56 -24.69
CA GLU A 177 -31.59 18.93 -24.28
C GLU A 177 -30.37 19.83 -24.16
N LYS A 178 -30.28 20.83 -25.06
CA LYS A 178 -29.20 21.82 -25.05
C LYS A 178 -29.26 22.67 -23.78
N VAL A 179 -28.29 22.49 -22.89
CA VAL A 179 -28.06 23.45 -21.78
C VAL A 179 -27.80 24.83 -22.40
N PRO A 180 -28.62 25.87 -22.12
CA PRO A 180 -28.39 27.20 -22.65
C PRO A 180 -27.08 27.79 -22.11
N TRP A 181 -26.33 28.52 -22.93
CA TRP A 181 -25.13 29.22 -22.48
C TRP A 181 -25.49 30.22 -21.36
N GLY A 182 -24.90 30.04 -20.18
CA GLY A 182 -25.20 30.81 -18.98
C GLY A 182 -26.26 30.20 -18.05
N GLY A 183 -26.85 29.04 -18.40
CA GLY A 183 -27.79 28.31 -17.53
C GLY A 183 -27.12 27.64 -16.32
N THR A 184 -27.89 27.42 -15.26
CA THR A 184 -27.49 26.60 -14.10
C THR A 184 -27.28 25.13 -14.49
N ALA A 185 -26.53 24.39 -13.67
CA ALA A 185 -26.29 22.95 -13.84
C ALA A 185 -27.61 22.15 -14.02
N PRO A 186 -27.59 21.04 -14.79
CA PRO A 186 -28.78 20.22 -15.01
C PRO A 186 -29.29 19.63 -13.69
N ARG A 187 -30.59 19.80 -13.43
CA ARG A 187 -31.25 19.32 -12.21
C ARG A 187 -31.88 17.93 -12.41
N GLY A 188 -31.95 17.16 -11.32
CA GLY A 188 -32.67 15.88 -11.29
C GLY A 188 -31.97 14.78 -12.08
N ASP A 189 -32.77 13.89 -12.67
CA ASP A 189 -32.32 12.59 -13.19
C ASP A 189 -31.25 12.69 -14.29
N GLN A 190 -31.24 13.80 -15.04
CA GLN A 190 -30.22 14.14 -16.03
C GLN A 190 -28.80 14.23 -15.42
N ALA A 191 -28.67 14.57 -14.13
CA ALA A 191 -27.38 14.60 -13.44
C ALA A 191 -26.81 13.20 -13.21
N ILE A 192 -27.65 12.23 -12.83
CA ILE A 192 -27.27 10.83 -12.56
C ILE A 192 -26.79 10.16 -13.85
N TRP A 193 -27.47 10.39 -14.97
CA TRP A 193 -27.03 9.86 -16.27
C TRP A 193 -25.65 10.40 -16.67
N ASN A 194 -25.43 11.71 -16.51
CA ASN A 194 -24.15 12.34 -16.84
C ASN A 194 -22.99 11.84 -15.96
N ASP A 195 -23.25 11.60 -14.66
CA ASP A 195 -22.26 11.05 -13.73
C ASP A 195 -21.87 9.62 -14.12
N LEU A 196 -22.85 8.73 -14.33
CA LEU A 196 -22.60 7.35 -14.76
C LEU A 196 -21.87 7.29 -16.10
N PHE A 197 -22.23 8.13 -17.07
CA PHE A 197 -21.54 8.19 -18.36
C PHE A 197 -20.09 8.71 -18.22
N HIS A 198 -19.83 9.64 -17.30
CA HIS A 198 -18.48 10.12 -16.99
C HIS A 198 -17.62 9.01 -16.37
N VAL A 199 -18.17 8.30 -15.39
CA VAL A 199 -17.52 7.18 -14.70
C VAL A 199 -17.19 6.05 -15.69
N PHE A 200 -18.13 5.68 -16.58
CA PHE A 200 -17.88 4.74 -17.68
C PHE A 200 -16.73 5.20 -18.59
N ARG A 201 -16.73 6.46 -19.00
CA ARG A 201 -15.74 7.02 -19.93
C ARG A 201 -14.31 7.03 -19.37
N GLU A 202 -14.15 7.22 -18.05
CA GLU A 202 -12.83 7.37 -17.41
C GLU A 202 -12.30 6.09 -16.76
N LYS A 203 -13.19 5.29 -16.17
CA LYS A 203 -12.84 4.12 -15.35
C LYS A 203 -13.41 2.80 -15.91
N GLY A 204 -14.10 2.85 -17.05
CA GLY A 204 -14.63 1.70 -17.77
C GLY A 204 -15.89 1.09 -17.14
N PRO A 205 -16.49 0.06 -17.79
CA PRO A 205 -17.79 -0.52 -17.40
C PRO A 205 -17.81 -1.11 -15.98
N ASN A 206 -16.67 -1.58 -15.46
CA ASN A 206 -16.61 -2.20 -14.14
C ASN A 206 -16.74 -1.20 -12.97
N SER A 207 -16.54 0.10 -13.23
CA SER A 207 -16.73 1.15 -12.23
C SER A 207 -18.18 1.61 -12.05
N LEU A 208 -19.09 1.19 -12.94
CA LEU A 208 -20.51 1.53 -12.88
C LEU A 208 -21.22 0.89 -11.70
N GLU A 209 -20.83 -0.32 -11.29
CA GLU A 209 -21.52 -1.09 -10.24
C GLU A 209 -21.57 -0.31 -8.92
N ASP A 210 -20.40 0.15 -8.45
CA ASP A 210 -20.24 0.93 -7.22
C ASP A 210 -21.06 2.25 -7.26
N ARG A 211 -21.17 2.92 -8.43
CA ARG A 211 -21.89 4.19 -8.57
C ARG A 211 -23.40 4.04 -8.78
N ILE A 212 -23.85 2.95 -9.41
CA ILE A 212 -25.27 2.56 -9.47
C ILE A 212 -25.78 2.23 -8.06
N LYS A 213 -25.02 1.43 -7.27
CA LYS A 213 -25.32 1.20 -5.85
C LYS A 213 -25.48 2.51 -5.08
N TYR A 214 -24.50 3.41 -5.23
CA TYR A 214 -24.51 4.71 -4.55
C TYR A 214 -25.79 5.51 -4.81
N HIS A 215 -26.17 5.72 -6.08
CA HIS A 215 -27.38 6.49 -6.39
C HIS A 215 -28.68 5.74 -6.04
N PHE A 216 -28.68 4.41 -6.01
CA PHE A 216 -29.84 3.65 -5.50
C PHE A 216 -30.03 3.92 -4.01
N TYR A 217 -28.98 3.78 -3.20
CA TYR A 217 -29.04 4.08 -1.77
C TYR A 217 -29.29 5.58 -1.49
N GLU A 218 -28.82 6.49 -2.35
CA GLU A 218 -29.19 7.90 -2.30
C GLU A 218 -30.68 8.13 -2.55
N GLN A 219 -31.32 7.42 -3.49
CA GLN A 219 -32.78 7.53 -3.69
C GLN A 219 -33.56 6.97 -2.48
N VAL A 220 -33.10 5.85 -1.92
CA VAL A 220 -33.75 5.14 -0.80
C VAL A 220 -33.61 5.90 0.54
N THR A 221 -32.45 6.49 0.80
CA THR A 221 -32.16 7.21 2.07
C THR A 221 -32.34 8.71 1.96
N GLY A 222 -31.96 9.33 0.83
CA GLY A 222 -31.89 10.78 0.65
C GLY A 222 -33.25 11.48 0.71
N SER A 223 -34.32 10.76 0.38
CA SER A 223 -35.71 11.22 0.55
C SER A 223 -36.14 11.43 2.01
N ARG A 224 -35.33 10.97 2.99
CA ARG A 224 -35.59 11.07 4.43
C ARG A 224 -34.89 12.26 5.10
N PHE A 225 -33.82 12.80 4.51
CA PHE A 225 -33.03 13.86 5.12
C PHE A 225 -33.73 15.22 4.98
N THR A 226 -33.94 15.92 6.10
CA THR A 226 -34.44 17.30 6.04
C THR A 226 -33.35 18.26 5.53
N ALA A 227 -33.75 19.47 5.15
CA ALA A 227 -32.81 20.57 4.85
C ALA A 227 -31.98 21.04 6.08
N SER A 228 -32.27 20.51 7.28
CA SER A 228 -31.41 20.63 8.47
C SER A 228 -30.37 19.51 8.49
N ASP A 229 -30.76 18.26 8.23
CA ASP A 229 -29.86 17.11 8.29
C ASP A 229 -28.79 17.18 7.19
N ILE A 230 -29.16 17.55 5.97
CA ILE A 230 -28.21 17.79 4.86
C ILE A 230 -27.20 18.89 5.23
N ARG A 231 -27.61 19.88 6.03
CA ARG A 231 -26.72 20.95 6.51
C ARG A 231 -25.80 20.45 7.62
N ASN A 232 -26.32 19.67 8.55
CA ASN A 232 -25.55 19.06 9.64
C ASN A 232 -24.52 18.05 9.10
N GLN A 233 -24.90 17.23 8.12
CA GLN A 233 -23.99 16.36 7.36
C GLN A 233 -22.87 17.16 6.69
N LYS A 234 -23.19 18.25 5.98
CA LYS A 234 -22.18 19.13 5.33
C LYS A 234 -21.26 19.87 6.32
N ASN A 235 -21.76 20.21 7.51
CA ASN A 235 -20.97 20.80 8.58
C ASN A 235 -20.06 19.76 9.25
N MET A 236 -20.52 18.51 9.39
CA MET A 236 -19.71 17.40 9.91
C MET A 236 -18.61 16.98 8.91
N ALA A 237 -18.90 17.09 7.61
CA ALA A 237 -17.95 16.85 6.52
C ALA A 237 -17.06 18.08 6.20
N ASP A 238 -16.96 19.07 7.10
CA ASP A 238 -16.06 20.21 6.91
C ASP A 238 -14.63 19.84 7.35
N LEU A 239 -13.78 19.52 6.37
CA LEU A 239 -12.39 19.12 6.55
C LEU A 239 -11.41 20.24 6.14
N ARG A 240 -11.87 21.51 6.09
CA ARG A 240 -11.06 22.65 5.61
C ARG A 240 -9.87 23.03 6.49
N TYR A 241 -9.85 22.60 7.75
CA TYR A 241 -8.82 22.97 8.74
C TYR A 241 -8.10 21.76 9.39
N PRO A 242 -7.35 20.92 8.64
CA PRO A 242 -6.70 19.72 9.21
C PRO A 242 -5.69 20.01 10.33
N SER A 243 -5.17 21.23 10.42
CA SER A 243 -4.28 21.69 11.50
C SER A 243 -4.97 21.78 12.87
N GLU A 244 -6.29 21.95 12.90
CA GLU A 244 -7.08 22.06 14.14
C GLU A 244 -7.40 20.68 14.75
N TRP A 245 -7.21 19.59 14.00
CA TRP A 245 -7.41 18.22 14.49
C TRP A 245 -6.36 17.79 15.54
N PHE A 246 -5.26 18.54 15.66
CA PHE A 246 -4.11 18.23 16.51
C PHE A 246 -3.82 19.35 17.52
N PRO A 247 -4.77 19.74 18.39
CA PRO A 247 -4.65 20.93 19.24
C PRO A 247 -3.51 20.83 20.28
N ALA A 248 -3.20 19.62 20.76
CA ALA A 248 -2.05 19.39 21.63
C ALA A 248 -0.72 19.72 20.91
N THR A 249 -0.60 19.31 19.64
CA THR A 249 0.56 19.61 18.78
C THR A 249 0.66 21.09 18.45
N ARG A 250 -0.47 21.80 18.31
CA ARG A 250 -0.48 23.27 18.15
C ARG A 250 0.04 24.03 19.38
N ALA A 251 0.06 23.41 20.56
CA ALA A 251 0.63 23.98 21.78
C ALA A 251 2.15 23.74 21.93
N VAL A 252 2.78 23.00 21.01
CA VAL A 252 4.23 22.78 20.98
C VAL A 252 4.90 23.73 20.00
N HIS A 253 5.96 24.43 20.44
CA HIS A 253 6.82 25.18 19.52
C HIS A 253 7.72 24.20 18.75
N ARG A 254 7.38 23.96 17.47
CA ARG A 254 8.09 23.04 16.57
C ARG A 254 8.98 23.79 15.56
N THR A 255 10.17 23.26 15.29
CA THR A 255 10.98 23.62 14.12
C THR A 255 10.93 22.47 13.11
N ILE A 256 10.67 22.80 11.85
CA ILE A 256 10.59 21.86 10.74
C ILE A 256 11.88 21.97 9.92
N HIS A 257 12.62 20.88 9.79
CA HIS A 257 13.86 20.81 8.99
C HIS A 257 13.59 19.98 7.73
N LEU A 258 13.45 20.64 6.59
CA LEU A 258 13.14 20.01 5.31
C LEU A 258 14.43 19.67 4.55
N HIS A 259 14.82 18.40 4.60
CA HIS A 259 15.98 17.83 3.93
C HIS A 259 15.61 17.35 2.52
N VAL A 260 15.97 18.13 1.50
CA VAL A 260 15.54 17.93 0.11
C VAL A 260 16.72 17.72 -0.83
N GLY A 261 16.54 16.78 -1.77
CA GLY A 261 17.55 16.41 -2.76
C GLY A 261 17.15 15.15 -3.52
N PRO A 262 17.95 14.70 -4.51
CA PRO A 262 17.67 13.48 -5.27
C PRO A 262 17.77 12.22 -4.39
N THR A 263 17.58 11.04 -4.98
CA THR A 263 18.03 9.77 -4.38
C THR A 263 19.57 9.69 -4.43
N ASN A 264 20.18 9.06 -3.42
CA ASN A 264 21.65 9.03 -3.20
C ASN A 264 22.28 10.40 -2.87
N SER A 265 21.69 11.15 -1.94
CA SER A 265 22.10 12.52 -1.56
C SER A 265 22.46 12.71 -0.08
N GLY A 266 22.49 11.65 0.73
CA GLY A 266 22.77 11.75 2.17
C GLY A 266 21.67 12.38 3.03
N LYS A 267 20.62 13.00 2.46
CA LYS A 267 19.53 13.69 3.20
C LYS A 267 19.00 12.93 4.43
N THR A 268 18.61 11.66 4.26
CA THR A 268 18.07 10.81 5.34
C THR A 268 19.13 10.38 6.35
N TYR A 269 20.42 10.35 5.98
CA TYR A 269 21.50 10.03 6.91
C TYR A 269 21.63 11.10 8.00
N HIS A 270 21.58 12.39 7.64
CA HIS A 270 21.68 13.49 8.60
C HIS A 270 20.47 13.56 9.54
N ALA A 271 19.25 13.36 9.02
CA ALA A 271 18.06 13.28 9.88
C ALA A 271 18.14 12.11 10.89
N LEU A 272 18.62 10.94 10.45
CA LEU A 272 18.85 9.80 11.34
C LEU A 272 20.02 10.03 12.32
N GLN A 273 21.05 10.77 11.94
CA GLN A 273 22.14 11.17 12.84
C GLN A 273 21.62 12.10 13.96
N ARG A 274 20.74 13.05 13.63
CA ARG A 274 20.10 13.94 14.62
C ARG A 274 19.14 13.19 15.55
N LEU A 275 18.43 12.18 15.03
CA LEU A 275 17.59 11.27 15.82
C LEU A 275 18.43 10.40 16.78
N GLU A 276 19.55 9.83 16.34
CA GLU A 276 20.48 9.07 17.19
C GLU A 276 21.01 9.87 18.39
N GLN A 277 21.15 11.19 18.22
CA GLN A 277 21.61 12.14 19.25
C GLN A 277 20.51 12.64 20.19
N ALA A 278 19.23 12.39 19.90
CA ALA A 278 18.13 12.83 20.75
C ALA A 278 17.98 11.94 22.00
N GLU A 279 17.41 12.47 23.08
CA GLU A 279 16.97 11.64 24.20
C GLU A 279 15.76 10.81 23.75
N THR A 280 14.72 11.47 23.25
CA THR A 280 13.48 10.84 22.76
C THR A 280 13.19 11.13 21.28
N GLY A 281 12.64 10.16 20.54
CA GLY A 281 12.23 10.41 19.16
C GLY A 281 11.59 9.26 18.37
N VAL A 282 11.15 9.59 17.15
CA VAL A 282 10.52 8.64 16.21
C VAL A 282 11.10 8.72 14.81
N TYR A 283 11.24 7.57 14.15
CA TYR A 283 11.35 7.46 12.69
C TYR A 283 10.02 6.93 12.11
N ALA A 284 9.49 7.63 11.11
CA ALA A 284 8.25 7.33 10.41
C ALA A 284 8.52 7.13 8.91
N GLY A 285 8.60 5.87 8.47
CA GLY A 285 8.97 5.50 7.11
C GLY A 285 7.78 5.10 6.21
N PRO A 286 7.93 5.16 4.86
CA PRO A 286 6.90 4.75 3.90
C PRO A 286 6.62 3.25 3.88
N LEU A 287 7.56 2.44 4.39
CA LEU A 287 7.65 0.99 4.16
C LEU A 287 8.18 0.27 5.41
N ARG A 288 7.61 -0.92 5.67
CA ARG A 288 8.02 -1.83 6.75
C ARG A 288 9.52 -2.09 6.77
N LEU A 289 10.12 -2.31 5.59
CA LEU A 289 11.56 -2.54 5.42
C LEU A 289 12.43 -1.44 6.05
N LEU A 290 12.07 -0.17 5.88
CA LEU A 290 12.83 0.95 6.46
C LEU A 290 12.61 1.08 7.97
N ALA A 291 11.39 0.80 8.46
CA ALA A 291 11.14 0.73 9.89
C ALA A 291 11.99 -0.37 10.55
N HIS A 292 12.13 -1.54 9.92
CA HIS A 292 13.05 -2.60 10.36
C HIS A 292 14.54 -2.19 10.25
N GLU A 293 14.94 -1.50 9.18
CA GLU A 293 16.33 -1.04 8.98
C GLU A 293 16.74 -0.03 10.07
N VAL A 294 15.89 0.96 10.37
CA VAL A 294 16.14 1.96 11.41
C VAL A 294 16.03 1.35 12.81
N TYR A 295 15.07 0.45 13.07
CA TYR A 295 15.00 -0.33 14.31
C TYR A 295 16.30 -1.09 14.58
N ALA A 296 16.82 -1.81 13.57
CA ALA A 296 18.05 -2.57 13.71
C ALA A 296 19.26 -1.65 13.93
N ARG A 297 19.35 -0.55 13.17
CA ARG A 297 20.41 0.47 13.29
C ARG A 297 20.46 1.12 14.68
N LEU A 298 19.32 1.46 15.27
CA LEU A 298 19.25 2.12 16.57
C LEU A 298 19.58 1.16 17.72
N ASN A 299 19.00 -0.05 17.73
CA ASN A 299 19.32 -1.05 18.76
C ASN A 299 20.78 -1.54 18.65
N ALA A 300 21.34 -1.66 17.46
CA ALA A 300 22.77 -1.97 17.27
C ALA A 300 23.72 -0.86 17.79
N LYS A 301 23.23 0.37 17.95
CA LYS A 301 23.91 1.50 18.61
C LYS A 301 23.57 1.62 20.10
N GLY A 302 22.93 0.62 20.70
CA GLY A 302 22.56 0.61 22.12
C GLY A 302 21.38 1.53 22.48
N ARG A 303 20.70 2.15 21.51
CA ARG A 303 19.48 2.94 21.77
C ARG A 303 18.28 2.01 21.80
N GLN A 304 17.56 1.97 22.93
CA GLN A 304 16.36 1.17 23.11
C GLN A 304 15.26 1.67 22.16
N CYS A 305 15.10 0.99 21.02
CA CYS A 305 14.17 1.39 19.96
C CYS A 305 13.09 0.34 19.74
N ALA A 306 11.83 0.68 19.95
CA ALA A 306 10.70 -0.19 19.59
C ALA A 306 10.46 -0.22 18.07
N LEU A 307 9.90 -1.31 17.56
CA LEU A 307 9.36 -1.42 16.20
C LEU A 307 7.83 -1.37 16.26
N VAL A 308 7.20 -0.53 15.44
CA VAL A 308 5.73 -0.44 15.33
C VAL A 308 5.29 -0.39 13.87
N THR A 309 4.76 -1.49 13.35
CA THR A 309 4.16 -1.58 12.00
C THR A 309 2.67 -1.92 12.09
N GLY A 310 2.02 -2.18 10.95
CA GLY A 310 0.61 -2.57 10.93
C GLY A 310 0.38 -3.97 11.51
N GLU A 311 1.29 -4.90 11.23
CA GLU A 311 1.18 -6.34 11.51
C GLU A 311 2.23 -6.87 12.49
N GLU A 312 3.13 -6.01 12.99
CA GLU A 312 4.12 -6.39 14.00
C GLU A 312 4.44 -5.23 14.95
N LYS A 313 4.58 -5.55 16.24
CA LYS A 313 5.17 -4.67 17.25
C LYS A 313 6.25 -5.45 18.01
N ARG A 314 7.43 -4.86 18.21
CA ARG A 314 8.52 -5.42 19.03
C ARG A 314 9.01 -4.37 20.04
N ALA A 315 9.11 -4.77 21.30
CA ALA A 315 9.78 -3.99 22.35
C ALA A 315 11.27 -4.40 22.43
N PRO A 316 12.19 -3.53 22.89
CA PRO A 316 13.62 -3.85 22.96
C PRO A 316 13.97 -5.03 23.88
N ASN A 317 13.22 -5.23 24.97
CA ASN A 317 13.61 -6.08 26.10
C ASN A 317 12.59 -7.21 26.42
N ASP A 318 11.66 -7.53 25.51
CA ASP A 318 10.52 -8.47 25.71
C ASP A 318 9.63 -8.24 26.96
N THR A 319 9.85 -7.17 27.72
CA THR A 319 9.03 -6.72 28.85
C THR A 319 7.71 -6.10 28.36
N PRO A 320 6.53 -6.68 28.65
CA PRO A 320 5.24 -6.17 28.15
C PRO A 320 4.87 -4.79 28.70
N ASP A 321 5.34 -4.46 29.90
CA ASP A 321 4.92 -3.28 30.67
C ASP A 321 5.80 -2.03 30.46
N ALA A 322 6.74 -2.09 29.51
CA ALA A 322 7.55 -0.95 29.09
C ALA A 322 6.67 0.08 28.36
N THR A 323 6.06 0.97 29.13
CA THR A 323 5.02 1.91 28.70
C THR A 323 5.55 3.18 28.04
N SER A 324 6.87 3.37 28.03
CA SER A 324 7.59 4.42 27.30
C SER A 324 8.88 3.84 26.72
N PHE A 325 9.15 4.09 25.43
CA PHE A 325 10.42 3.80 24.79
C PHE A 325 11.03 5.11 24.31
N ASP A 326 12.33 5.32 24.57
CA ASP A 326 13.09 6.49 24.11
C ASP A 326 12.96 6.67 22.60
N MET A 327 13.11 5.57 21.85
CA MET A 327 13.09 5.56 20.40
C MET A 327 11.98 4.66 19.86
N THR A 328 11.35 5.07 18.76
CA THR A 328 10.42 4.23 17.99
C THR A 328 10.75 4.31 16.51
N ALA A 329 10.81 3.17 15.83
CA ALA A 329 10.85 3.08 14.38
C ALA A 329 9.54 2.48 13.87
N CYS A 330 8.85 3.20 12.99
CA CYS A 330 7.50 2.84 12.56
C CYS A 330 7.24 3.07 11.08
N THR A 331 6.19 2.44 10.56
CA THR A 331 5.53 2.89 9.33
C THR A 331 4.73 4.16 9.62
N VAL A 332 4.71 5.14 8.72
CA VAL A 332 4.12 6.48 8.94
C VAL A 332 2.65 6.44 9.42
N GLU A 333 1.85 5.47 8.98
CA GLU A 333 0.47 5.24 9.47
C GLU A 333 0.37 4.98 10.99
N MET A 334 1.47 4.55 11.61
CA MET A 334 1.58 4.18 13.02
C MET A 334 2.32 5.23 13.87
N THR A 335 2.55 6.44 13.32
CA THR A 335 3.27 7.52 14.01
C THR A 335 2.57 7.89 15.34
N PRO A 336 3.28 7.90 16.48
CA PRO A 336 2.71 8.28 17.78
C PRO A 336 2.45 9.79 17.82
N LEU A 337 1.17 10.19 17.91
CA LEU A 337 0.77 11.60 17.96
C LEU A 337 0.57 12.13 19.39
N ASN A 338 0.34 11.24 20.37
CA ASN A 338 -0.04 11.60 21.73
C ASN A 338 1.14 11.60 22.72
N PHE A 339 2.38 11.51 22.23
CA PHE A 339 3.60 11.49 23.02
C PHE A 339 4.49 12.65 22.62
N TYR A 340 4.98 13.40 23.62
CA TYR A 340 5.94 14.46 23.42
C TYR A 340 7.34 13.88 23.24
N MET A 341 8.13 14.42 22.30
CA MET A 341 9.48 13.94 22.00
C MET A 341 10.41 15.07 21.54
N ASP A 342 11.71 14.81 21.47
CA ASP A 342 12.67 15.78 20.94
C ASP A 342 12.65 15.82 19.42
N VAL A 343 12.81 14.65 18.77
CA VAL A 343 13.03 14.55 17.32
C VAL A 343 12.05 13.59 16.65
N ALA A 344 11.38 14.05 15.60
CA ALA A 344 10.67 13.18 14.65
C ALA A 344 11.36 13.22 13.28
N VAL A 345 11.51 12.07 12.63
CA VAL A 345 11.99 11.94 11.25
C VAL A 345 10.88 11.33 10.41
N ILE A 346 10.36 12.08 9.42
CA ILE A 346 9.34 11.62 8.47
C ILE A 346 10.01 11.47 7.10
N ASP A 347 10.05 10.24 6.60
CA ASP A 347 10.82 9.89 5.40
C ASP A 347 9.97 9.84 4.13
N GLU A 348 10.62 10.10 2.98
CA GLU A 348 10.03 10.23 1.65
C GLU A 348 8.75 11.11 1.63
N ILE A 349 8.83 12.32 2.22
CA ILE A 349 7.71 13.27 2.45
C ILE A 349 6.94 13.66 1.19
N GLN A 350 7.49 13.45 -0.01
CA GLN A 350 6.75 13.60 -1.28
C GLN A 350 5.51 12.70 -1.38
N MET A 351 5.46 11.62 -0.60
CA MET A 351 4.28 10.77 -0.45
C MET A 351 3.07 11.50 0.16
N ILE A 352 3.24 12.69 0.75
CA ILE A 352 2.12 13.56 1.16
C ILE A 352 1.19 13.91 -0.02
N GLY A 353 1.71 13.94 -1.25
CA GLY A 353 0.94 14.15 -2.47
C GLY A 353 0.25 12.90 -3.03
N ASN A 354 0.31 11.76 -2.33
CA ASN A 354 -0.24 10.50 -2.83
C ASN A 354 -1.76 10.39 -2.63
N ALA A 355 -2.48 10.09 -3.70
CA ALA A 355 -3.94 10.05 -3.73
C ALA A 355 -4.58 9.03 -2.76
N ASP A 356 -3.90 7.96 -2.35
CA ASP A 356 -4.47 6.93 -1.46
C ASP A 356 -3.92 7.00 -0.02
N ARG A 357 -2.60 7.23 0.14
CA ARG A 357 -1.88 7.17 1.43
C ARG A 357 -1.40 8.53 1.95
N GLY A 358 -1.57 9.63 1.20
CA GLY A 358 -1.03 10.96 1.56
C GLY A 358 -1.48 11.46 2.93
N TRP A 359 -2.69 11.06 3.36
CA TRP A 359 -3.23 11.34 4.70
C TRP A 359 -2.29 10.97 5.85
N ALA A 360 -1.52 9.89 5.73
CA ALA A 360 -0.64 9.44 6.80
C ALA A 360 0.55 10.40 7.00
N TRP A 361 1.11 10.94 5.91
CA TRP A 361 2.15 11.97 5.97
C TRP A 361 1.60 13.31 6.47
N THR A 362 0.40 13.70 6.07
CA THR A 362 -0.24 14.92 6.58
C THR A 362 -0.56 14.82 8.07
N GLN A 363 -1.04 13.66 8.52
CA GLN A 363 -1.28 13.36 9.93
C GLN A 363 0.01 13.36 10.75
N ALA A 364 1.09 12.74 10.25
CA ALA A 364 2.39 12.78 10.91
C ALA A 364 2.94 14.21 10.96
N LEU A 365 2.93 14.94 9.83
CA LEU A 365 3.42 16.31 9.72
C LEU A 365 2.68 17.26 10.67
N LEU A 366 1.35 17.27 10.68
CA LEU A 366 0.56 18.20 11.49
C LEU A 366 0.42 17.77 12.96
N GLY A 367 0.50 16.46 13.23
CA GLY A 367 0.16 15.85 14.51
C GLY A 367 1.33 15.41 15.39
N VAL A 368 2.53 15.13 14.88
CA VAL A 368 3.64 14.66 15.73
C VAL A 368 4.13 15.74 16.71
N MET A 369 4.12 15.44 18.01
CA MET A 369 4.51 16.38 19.08
C MET A 369 6.02 16.34 19.34
N ALA A 370 6.82 16.70 18.33
CA ALA A 370 8.28 16.81 18.43
C ALA A 370 8.75 18.28 18.45
N LYS A 371 9.85 18.56 19.16
CA LYS A 371 10.54 19.88 19.10
C LYS A 371 11.11 20.15 17.72
N GLU A 372 11.74 19.14 17.13
CA GLU A 372 12.35 19.16 15.79
C GLU A 372 11.69 18.08 14.91
N VAL A 373 11.19 18.47 13.74
CA VAL A 373 10.56 17.56 12.76
C VAL A 373 11.38 17.59 11.46
N HIS A 374 12.14 16.53 11.23
CA HIS A 374 12.97 16.36 10.04
C HIS A 374 12.16 15.67 8.93
N LEU A 375 11.99 16.35 7.80
CA LEU A 375 11.27 15.85 6.64
C LEU A 375 12.29 15.51 5.55
N CYS A 376 12.35 14.25 5.10
CA CYS A 376 13.29 13.83 4.06
C CYS A 376 12.56 13.60 2.73
N GLY A 377 12.97 14.25 1.63
CA GLY A 377 12.27 14.05 0.35
C GLY A 377 12.84 14.79 -0.86
N GLU A 378 11.96 15.13 -1.81
CA GLU A 378 12.28 15.72 -3.11
C GLU A 378 11.99 17.24 -3.13
N GLU A 379 12.78 18.03 -3.86
CA GLU A 379 12.65 19.50 -3.93
C GLU A 379 11.24 19.97 -4.30
N ARG A 380 10.50 19.21 -5.13
CA ARG A 380 9.10 19.48 -5.51
C ARG A 380 8.10 19.52 -4.33
N THR A 381 8.51 19.16 -3.12
CA THR A 381 7.72 19.31 -1.88
C THR A 381 7.82 20.68 -1.23
N VAL A 382 8.89 21.44 -1.52
CA VAL A 382 9.21 22.71 -0.84
C VAL A 382 8.07 23.73 -0.87
N PRO A 383 7.34 23.97 -1.99
CA PRO A 383 6.25 24.94 -2.01
C PRO A 383 5.12 24.58 -1.04
N LEU A 384 4.62 23.34 -1.10
CA LEU A 384 3.52 22.86 -0.27
C LEU A 384 3.87 22.84 1.23
N ILE A 385 5.07 22.35 1.58
CA ILE A 385 5.52 22.35 2.99
C ILE A 385 5.67 23.78 3.51
N LYS A 386 6.22 24.70 2.70
CA LYS A 386 6.34 26.12 3.06
C LYS A 386 4.97 26.77 3.32
N GLU A 387 3.97 26.50 2.48
CA GLU A 387 2.60 26.98 2.71
C GLU A 387 1.96 26.37 3.95
N ILE A 388 2.13 25.07 4.19
CA ILE A 388 1.58 24.38 5.37
C ILE A 388 2.19 25.00 6.65
N CYS A 389 3.52 25.04 6.77
CA CYS A 389 4.21 25.61 7.93
C CYS A 389 3.83 27.07 8.17
N ALA A 390 3.78 27.90 7.13
CA ALA A 390 3.36 29.30 7.23
C ALA A 390 1.92 29.44 7.76
N SER A 391 1.00 28.57 7.35
CA SER A 391 -0.40 28.61 7.80
C SER A 391 -0.63 28.12 9.24
N VAL A 392 0.36 27.47 9.86
CA VAL A 392 0.32 27.04 11.27
C VAL A 392 1.31 27.77 12.18
N GLY A 393 2.07 28.74 11.65
CA GLY A 393 3.04 29.54 12.41
C GLY A 393 4.35 28.81 12.76
N GLU A 394 4.71 27.75 12.05
CA GLU A 394 5.90 26.94 12.36
C GLU A 394 7.16 27.42 11.63
N LYS A 395 8.30 27.37 12.33
CA LYS A 395 9.62 27.70 11.77
C LYS A 395 10.03 26.61 10.77
N LEU A 396 10.34 26.98 9.53
CA LEU A 396 10.82 26.07 8.49
C LEU A 396 12.26 26.42 8.09
N GLU A 397 13.15 25.43 8.20
CA GLU A 397 14.51 25.46 7.67
C GLU A 397 14.62 24.47 6.50
N ILE A 398 15.28 24.86 5.41
CA ILE A 398 15.39 24.05 4.19
C ILE A 398 16.86 23.70 3.96
N HIS A 399 17.16 22.41 4.01
CA HIS A 399 18.50 21.85 3.83
C HIS A 399 18.55 21.16 2.47
N ARG A 400 19.30 21.73 1.52
CA ARG A 400 19.48 21.15 0.18
C ARG A 400 20.69 20.23 0.14
N TYR A 401 20.56 19.16 -0.63
CA TYR A 401 21.58 18.14 -0.80
C TYR A 401 21.74 17.78 -2.27
N GLU A 402 22.98 17.76 -2.74
CA GLU A 402 23.30 17.27 -4.08
C GLU A 402 23.53 15.74 -4.07
N ARG A 403 23.85 15.17 -5.23
CA ARG A 403 24.01 13.72 -5.36
C ARG A 403 25.44 13.30 -5.04
N LEU A 404 25.61 12.31 -4.18
CA LEU A 404 26.91 11.75 -3.76
C LEU A 404 27.72 11.07 -4.89
N SER A 405 27.13 10.97 -6.08
CA SER A 405 27.74 10.39 -7.28
C SER A 405 27.00 10.88 -8.53
N PRO A 406 27.68 11.02 -9.68
CA PRO A 406 27.03 11.37 -10.94
C PRO A 406 26.05 10.28 -11.41
N LEU A 407 25.06 10.69 -12.20
CA LEU A 407 24.03 9.84 -12.80
C LEU A 407 23.88 10.21 -14.27
N ALA A 408 24.13 9.27 -15.18
CA ALA A 408 24.08 9.50 -16.62
C ALA A 408 23.11 8.54 -17.33
N VAL A 409 22.47 9.01 -18.40
CA VAL A 409 21.75 8.15 -19.35
C VAL A 409 22.79 7.60 -20.33
N SER A 410 22.82 6.28 -20.53
CA SER A 410 23.70 5.66 -21.55
C SER A 410 23.31 6.13 -22.95
N GLU A 411 24.23 6.22 -23.90
CA GLU A 411 23.94 6.70 -25.27
C GLU A 411 22.84 5.92 -26.01
N LYS A 412 22.76 4.61 -25.73
CA LYS A 412 22.00 3.61 -26.51
C LYS A 412 21.33 2.60 -25.58
N SER A 413 20.26 2.00 -26.09
CA SER A 413 19.58 0.83 -25.54
C SER A 413 20.45 -0.43 -25.58
N LEU A 414 20.00 -1.50 -24.91
CA LEU A 414 20.59 -2.84 -25.10
C LEU A 414 20.13 -3.52 -26.39
N ASP A 415 19.17 -2.95 -27.12
CA ASP A 415 18.61 -3.48 -28.38
C ASP A 415 18.08 -4.92 -28.22
N GLY A 416 17.31 -5.15 -27.16
CA GLY A 416 16.78 -6.46 -26.75
C GLY A 416 17.82 -7.49 -26.27
N ASN A 417 19.12 -7.20 -26.44
CA ASN A 417 20.18 -8.19 -26.27
C ASN A 417 20.69 -8.27 -24.83
N LEU A 418 20.16 -9.24 -24.08
CA LEU A 418 20.56 -9.56 -22.70
C LEU A 418 22.04 -9.91 -22.54
N LYS A 419 22.77 -10.30 -23.61
CA LYS A 419 24.23 -10.52 -23.53
C LYS A 419 25.04 -9.23 -23.33
N LYS A 420 24.43 -8.05 -23.48
CA LYS A 420 25.04 -6.74 -23.17
C LYS A 420 24.92 -6.36 -21.68
N LEU A 421 24.36 -7.23 -20.84
CA LEU A 421 24.29 -7.00 -19.40
C LEU A 421 25.67 -7.14 -18.73
N ARG A 422 25.89 -6.41 -17.63
CA ARG A 422 27.15 -6.31 -16.86
C ARG A 422 26.89 -6.53 -15.36
N LYS A 423 27.88 -6.99 -14.59
CA LYS A 423 27.74 -7.20 -13.13
C LYS A 423 27.29 -5.90 -12.44
N GLY A 424 26.21 -5.99 -11.67
CA GLY A 424 25.56 -4.85 -11.03
C GLY A 424 24.45 -4.20 -11.85
N ASP A 425 24.08 -4.74 -13.01
CA ASP A 425 22.86 -4.32 -13.72
C ASP A 425 21.59 -4.74 -12.96
N CYS A 426 20.60 -3.85 -12.94
CA CYS A 426 19.24 -4.12 -12.47
C CYS A 426 18.23 -3.89 -13.60
N VAL A 427 17.51 -4.93 -14.00
CA VAL A 427 16.46 -4.86 -15.02
C VAL A 427 15.09 -4.65 -14.39
N ILE A 428 14.40 -3.56 -14.75
CA ILE A 428 13.12 -3.15 -14.18
C ILE A 428 11.96 -3.62 -15.07
N SER A 429 11.05 -4.43 -14.55
CA SER A 429 9.83 -4.85 -15.24
C SER A 429 8.59 -4.72 -14.34
N PHE A 430 7.52 -4.17 -14.90
CA PHE A 430 6.28 -3.85 -14.19
C PHE A 430 5.27 -5.02 -14.17
N SER A 431 5.76 -6.26 -14.28
CA SER A 431 4.97 -7.48 -14.21
C SER A 431 5.76 -8.59 -13.53
N VAL A 432 5.16 -9.28 -12.56
CA VAL A 432 5.76 -10.44 -11.87
C VAL A 432 6.09 -11.56 -12.88
N MET A 433 5.24 -11.78 -13.89
CA MET A 433 5.54 -12.70 -14.99
C MET A 433 6.74 -12.25 -15.83
N GLY A 434 6.86 -10.95 -16.08
CA GLY A 434 8.01 -10.34 -16.76
C GLY A 434 9.32 -10.55 -15.99
N ILE A 435 9.29 -10.39 -14.67
CA ILE A 435 10.42 -10.60 -13.77
C ILE A 435 10.91 -12.06 -13.82
N HIS A 436 10.02 -13.04 -13.70
CA HIS A 436 10.41 -14.46 -13.74
C HIS A 436 10.84 -14.94 -15.14
N ALA A 437 10.33 -14.34 -16.21
CA ALA A 437 10.79 -14.60 -17.58
C ALA A 437 12.18 -13.99 -17.85
N LEU A 438 12.40 -12.73 -17.43
CA LEU A 438 13.71 -12.06 -17.51
C LEU A 438 14.78 -12.83 -16.74
N ARG A 439 14.51 -13.18 -15.48
CA ARG A 439 15.41 -13.93 -14.59
C ARG A 439 16.04 -15.13 -15.32
N LYS A 440 15.19 -16.01 -15.85
CA LYS A 440 15.59 -17.25 -16.56
C LYS A 440 16.37 -16.98 -17.84
N GLN A 441 15.99 -15.96 -18.60
CA GLN A 441 16.69 -15.62 -19.84
C GLN A 441 18.08 -15.04 -19.57
N ILE A 442 18.25 -14.29 -18.48
CA ILE A 442 19.56 -13.82 -18.02
C ILE A 442 20.38 -15.01 -17.49
N GLU A 443 19.80 -15.86 -16.62
CA GLU A 443 20.45 -17.09 -16.12
C GLU A 443 20.93 -17.99 -17.27
N LYS A 444 20.08 -18.26 -18.27
CA LYS A 444 20.41 -19.07 -19.45
C LYS A 444 21.41 -18.42 -20.41
N SER A 445 21.39 -17.10 -20.57
CA SER A 445 22.26 -16.41 -21.55
C SER A 445 23.61 -15.95 -20.99
N THR A 446 23.75 -15.87 -19.67
CA THR A 446 24.98 -15.41 -18.97
C THR A 446 25.64 -16.49 -18.11
N GLY A 447 24.89 -17.55 -17.71
CA GLY A 447 25.37 -18.58 -16.79
C GLY A 447 25.45 -18.15 -15.32
N ARG A 448 25.04 -16.92 -14.98
CA ARG A 448 25.05 -16.38 -13.61
C ARG A 448 23.67 -16.44 -12.96
N LYS A 449 23.63 -16.40 -11.62
CA LYS A 449 22.37 -16.34 -10.88
C LYS A 449 21.81 -14.92 -10.88
N VAL A 450 20.49 -14.81 -10.70
CA VAL A 450 19.78 -13.54 -10.80
C VAL A 450 18.83 -13.39 -9.61
N ALA A 451 19.02 -12.31 -8.84
CA ALA A 451 18.15 -11.97 -7.72
C ALA A 451 16.82 -11.40 -8.21
N THR A 452 15.73 -11.58 -7.45
CA THR A 452 14.39 -11.08 -7.82
C THR A 452 13.68 -10.32 -6.70
N VAL A 453 13.19 -9.11 -6.99
CA VAL A 453 12.54 -8.21 -6.01
C VAL A 453 11.27 -7.57 -6.59
N TYR A 454 10.10 -7.82 -6.00
CA TYR A 454 8.83 -7.22 -6.43
C TYR A 454 7.89 -6.92 -5.26
N GLY A 455 6.85 -6.11 -5.51
CA GLY A 455 5.99 -5.53 -4.47
C GLY A 455 5.28 -6.53 -3.53
N SER A 456 4.74 -7.63 -4.07
CA SER A 456 4.06 -8.67 -3.28
C SER A 456 5.03 -9.59 -2.52
N LEU A 457 6.31 -9.62 -2.88
CA LEU A 457 7.30 -10.47 -2.22
C LEU A 457 7.45 -10.06 -0.74
N PRO A 458 7.52 -11.01 0.21
CA PRO A 458 7.64 -10.70 1.64
C PRO A 458 8.85 -9.79 1.96
N PRO A 459 8.77 -8.93 2.99
CA PRO A 459 9.89 -8.05 3.38
C PRO A 459 11.17 -8.82 3.67
N GLU A 460 11.08 -9.92 4.42
CA GLU A 460 12.21 -10.76 4.78
C GLU A 460 12.91 -11.34 3.54
N THR A 461 12.15 -11.95 2.62
CA THR A 461 12.66 -12.47 1.35
C THR A 461 13.25 -11.36 0.48
N ARG A 462 12.65 -10.15 0.45
CA ARG A 462 13.24 -9.00 -0.25
C ARG A 462 14.58 -8.55 0.33
N ALA A 463 14.71 -8.52 1.65
CA ALA A 463 15.97 -8.19 2.31
C ALA A 463 17.05 -9.25 2.04
N GLN A 464 16.67 -10.53 1.99
CA GLN A 464 17.54 -11.65 1.62
C GLN A 464 18.01 -11.58 0.15
N GLN A 465 17.09 -11.36 -0.79
CA GLN A 465 17.42 -11.17 -2.22
C GLN A 465 18.30 -9.92 -2.44
N ALA A 466 18.08 -8.85 -1.67
CA ALA A 466 18.95 -7.67 -1.67
C ALA A 466 20.36 -7.97 -1.13
N ARG A 467 20.49 -8.77 -0.06
CA ARG A 467 21.79 -9.22 0.46
C ARG A 467 22.55 -10.07 -0.56
N LEU A 468 21.88 -11.01 -1.23
CA LEU A 468 22.48 -11.84 -2.27
C LEU A 468 23.07 -11.00 -3.42
N PHE A 469 22.32 -10.00 -3.92
CA PHE A 469 22.81 -9.09 -4.98
C PHE A 469 23.91 -8.12 -4.51
N ASN A 470 23.95 -7.77 -3.22
CA ASN A 470 24.92 -6.82 -2.67
C ASN A 470 26.27 -7.45 -2.30
N ASP A 471 26.33 -8.76 -2.09
CA ASP A 471 27.55 -9.48 -1.76
C ASP A 471 28.39 -9.74 -3.04
N PRO A 472 29.61 -9.19 -3.14
CA PRO A 472 30.43 -9.31 -4.35
C PRO A 472 30.93 -10.73 -4.61
N ASN A 473 30.96 -11.60 -3.59
CA ASN A 473 31.68 -12.87 -3.57
C ASN A 473 30.84 -14.09 -3.99
N ASN A 474 29.64 -13.88 -4.56
CA ASN A 474 28.73 -14.95 -4.97
C ASN A 474 28.30 -14.84 -6.45
N ASP A 475 27.45 -15.78 -6.91
CA ASP A 475 27.01 -15.90 -8.31
C ASP A 475 25.94 -14.89 -8.77
N TYR A 476 25.37 -14.08 -7.88
CA TYR A 476 24.21 -13.21 -8.14
C TYR A 476 24.63 -11.85 -8.76
N ASP A 477 25.29 -11.91 -9.92
CA ASP A 477 25.81 -10.73 -10.64
C ASP A 477 24.72 -9.74 -11.12
N PHE A 478 23.44 -10.14 -11.10
CA PHE A 478 22.31 -9.40 -11.68
C PHE A 478 21.08 -9.36 -10.77
N LEU A 479 20.27 -8.30 -10.92
CA LEU A 479 18.97 -8.13 -10.27
C LEU A 479 17.86 -7.92 -11.31
N VAL A 480 16.70 -8.55 -11.11
CA VAL A 480 15.49 -8.25 -11.88
C VAL A 480 14.38 -7.86 -10.90
N ALA A 481 13.76 -6.69 -11.11
CA ALA A 481 12.86 -6.12 -10.11
C ALA A 481 11.69 -5.32 -10.68
N SER A 482 10.72 -4.99 -9.82
CA SER A 482 9.70 -3.98 -10.13
C SER A 482 10.11 -2.58 -9.61
N ASP A 483 9.24 -1.60 -9.84
CA ASP A 483 9.17 -0.32 -9.10
C ASP A 483 9.44 -0.40 -7.59
N ALA A 484 9.27 -1.56 -6.95
CA ALA A 484 9.58 -1.82 -5.54
C ALA A 484 11.06 -1.56 -5.14
N VAL A 485 12.01 -1.38 -6.08
CA VAL A 485 13.38 -0.91 -5.77
C VAL A 485 13.49 0.62 -5.70
N GLY A 486 12.49 1.34 -6.18
CA GLY A 486 12.41 2.81 -6.12
C GLY A 486 12.35 3.35 -4.70
N MET A 487 12.03 2.52 -3.69
CA MET A 487 11.98 2.87 -2.27
C MET A 487 12.42 1.67 -1.40
N GLY A 488 12.96 1.94 -0.21
CA GLY A 488 12.98 0.95 0.90
C GLY A 488 13.89 -0.28 0.81
N LEU A 489 14.88 -0.31 -0.08
CA LEU A 489 16.00 -1.25 -0.01
C LEU A 489 17.33 -0.51 -0.26
N ASN A 490 18.42 -0.98 0.37
CA ASN A 490 19.78 -0.62 -0.04
C ASN A 490 20.32 -1.66 -1.03
N LEU A 491 20.74 -1.22 -2.21
CA LEU A 491 21.05 -2.08 -3.37
C LEU A 491 22.25 -1.53 -4.15
N ALA A 492 23.21 -2.39 -4.46
CA ALA A 492 24.49 -2.11 -5.12
C ALA A 492 24.38 -1.94 -6.65
N ILE A 493 23.30 -1.32 -7.13
CA ILE A 493 23.01 -1.22 -8.57
C ILE A 493 24.03 -0.27 -9.22
N LYS A 494 24.75 -0.74 -10.24
CA LYS A 494 25.60 0.11 -11.10
C LYS A 494 24.80 0.75 -12.24
N ARG A 495 23.90 -0.01 -12.86
CA ARG A 495 23.08 0.44 -14.00
C ARG A 495 21.63 -0.03 -13.90
N ILE A 496 20.69 0.88 -14.12
CA ILE A 496 19.26 0.60 -14.26
C ILE A 496 18.93 0.37 -15.74
N VAL A 497 18.19 -0.69 -16.04
CA VAL A 497 17.73 -1.07 -17.39
C VAL A 497 16.21 -1.22 -17.37
N PHE A 498 15.47 -0.30 -17.97
CA PHE A 498 14.00 -0.43 -18.07
C PHE A 498 13.60 -1.45 -19.15
N GLU A 499 12.77 -2.46 -18.82
CA GLU A 499 12.14 -3.38 -19.78
C GLU A 499 10.94 -2.75 -20.52
N SER A 500 10.39 -1.65 -19.98
CA SER A 500 9.39 -0.83 -20.66
C SER A 500 9.31 0.56 -20.04
N SER A 501 8.88 1.55 -20.82
CA SER A 501 8.52 2.91 -20.36
C SER A 501 7.11 3.00 -19.74
N SER A 502 6.33 1.91 -19.76
CA SER A 502 4.90 1.92 -19.43
C SER A 502 4.47 0.79 -18.49
N LYS A 503 3.55 1.10 -17.57
CA LYS A 503 3.01 0.25 -16.51
C LYS A 503 1.50 0.08 -16.66
N PHE A 504 0.94 -1.04 -16.21
CA PHE A 504 -0.51 -1.21 -16.08
C PHE A 504 -0.97 -0.65 -14.72
N ASN A 505 -1.95 0.26 -14.71
CA ASN A 505 -2.41 0.96 -13.51
C ASN A 505 -3.63 0.31 -12.82
N GLY A 506 -4.08 -0.84 -13.31
CA GLY A 506 -5.31 -1.53 -12.86
C GLY A 506 -6.47 -1.42 -13.86
N TYR A 507 -6.47 -0.36 -14.68
CA TYR A 507 -7.50 -0.10 -15.70
C TYR A 507 -6.90 -0.10 -17.11
N GLN A 508 -5.78 0.60 -17.31
CA GLN A 508 -5.11 0.75 -18.59
C GLN A 508 -3.59 0.73 -18.47
N ARG A 509 -2.88 0.63 -19.61
CA ARG A 509 -1.45 0.91 -19.67
C ARG A 509 -1.23 2.42 -19.74
N GLN A 510 -0.26 2.91 -18.98
CA GLN A 510 0.09 4.32 -18.88
C GLN A 510 1.62 4.44 -18.83
N THR A 511 2.18 5.46 -19.50
CA THR A 511 3.60 5.80 -19.39
C THR A 511 3.95 6.16 -17.94
N LEU A 512 5.13 5.76 -17.48
CA LEU A 512 5.62 6.09 -16.14
C LEU A 512 5.77 7.61 -15.97
N SER A 513 5.54 8.15 -14.77
CA SER A 513 5.76 9.57 -14.54
C SER A 513 7.25 9.90 -14.48
N ILE A 514 7.60 11.17 -14.74
CA ILE A 514 8.97 11.70 -14.59
C ILE A 514 9.50 11.44 -13.18
N ALA A 515 8.64 11.53 -12.15
CA ALA A 515 9.00 11.23 -10.77
C ALA A 515 9.34 9.74 -10.57
N ASP A 516 8.52 8.81 -11.08
CA ASP A 516 8.79 7.37 -10.97
C ASP A 516 10.10 6.99 -11.69
N ILE A 517 10.31 7.52 -12.90
CA ILE A 517 11.50 7.26 -13.71
C ILE A 517 12.76 7.77 -12.98
N LYS A 518 12.73 8.99 -12.42
CA LYS A 518 13.85 9.53 -11.62
C LYS A 518 14.06 8.80 -10.30
N GLN A 519 12.98 8.40 -9.61
CA GLN A 519 13.06 7.67 -8.34
C GLN A 519 13.68 6.27 -8.51
N ILE A 520 13.34 5.57 -9.60
CA ILE A 520 13.92 4.27 -9.98
C ILE A 520 15.33 4.44 -10.53
N GLY A 521 15.53 5.30 -11.54
CA GLY A 521 16.82 5.52 -12.21
C GLY A 521 17.92 6.00 -11.25
N GLY A 522 17.58 6.91 -10.32
CA GLY A 522 18.50 7.41 -9.31
C GLY A 522 18.95 6.38 -8.25
N ARG A 523 18.50 5.12 -8.33
CA ARG A 523 19.04 4.00 -7.53
C ARG A 523 20.36 3.44 -8.10
N ALA A 524 20.76 3.80 -9.32
CA ALA A 524 22.06 3.42 -9.93
C ALA A 524 23.26 4.22 -9.35
N GLY A 525 24.42 3.58 -9.17
CA GLY A 525 25.65 4.21 -8.68
C GLY A 525 25.54 4.73 -7.25
N ARG A 526 24.96 3.96 -6.31
CA ARG A 526 24.81 4.41 -4.91
C ARG A 526 26.14 4.48 -4.17
N PHE A 527 26.31 5.50 -3.34
CA PHE A 527 27.55 5.78 -2.63
C PHE A 527 27.69 4.86 -1.41
N ARG A 528 28.52 3.81 -1.56
CA ARG A 528 28.75 2.70 -0.63
C ARG A 528 27.50 1.84 -0.34
N THR A 529 27.68 0.53 -0.28
CA THR A 529 26.65 -0.40 0.22
C THR A 529 26.57 -0.37 1.74
N ALA A 530 25.51 -0.93 2.33
CA ALA A 530 25.39 -1.04 3.80
C ALA A 530 26.54 -1.83 4.45
N ALA A 531 27.16 -2.78 3.73
CA ALA A 531 28.34 -3.51 4.19
C ALA A 531 29.58 -2.60 4.21
N GLN A 532 29.86 -1.92 3.08
CA GLN A 532 30.98 -0.97 2.97
C GLN A 532 30.88 0.20 3.94
N ALA A 533 29.66 0.61 4.30
CA ALA A 533 29.40 1.66 5.30
C ALA A 533 29.53 1.18 6.76
N ALA A 534 29.55 -0.14 7.01
CA ALA A 534 29.81 -0.72 8.33
C ALA A 534 31.32 -0.95 8.56
N GLU A 535 32.07 -1.26 7.50
CA GLU A 535 33.53 -1.44 7.53
C GLU A 535 34.28 -0.11 7.61
N ALA A 536 33.78 0.95 6.95
CA ALA A 536 34.32 2.30 7.05
C ALA A 536 33.19 3.36 7.03
N PRO A 537 32.97 4.13 8.11
CA PRO A 537 32.03 5.24 8.08
C PRO A 537 32.45 6.29 7.03
N ALA A 538 31.50 7.08 6.55
CA ALA A 538 31.80 8.23 5.69
C ALA A 538 32.56 9.29 6.50
N SER A 539 33.53 9.97 5.88
CA SER A 539 34.21 11.08 6.54
C SER A 539 33.31 12.31 6.58
N GLU A 540 33.54 13.23 7.51
CA GLU A 540 32.82 14.51 7.53
C GLU A 540 33.08 15.33 6.26
N ALA A 541 34.24 15.15 5.59
CA ALA A 541 34.56 15.78 4.32
C ALA A 541 33.69 15.25 3.16
N ASP A 542 33.44 13.93 3.08
CA ASP A 542 32.54 13.33 2.08
C ASP A 542 31.11 13.88 2.23
N LEU A 543 30.67 14.05 3.48
CA LEU A 543 29.34 14.56 3.83
C LEU A 543 29.23 16.10 3.72
N ALA A 544 30.34 16.83 3.87
CA ALA A 544 30.39 18.27 3.64
C ALA A 544 30.31 18.61 2.14
N ALA A 545 31.02 17.85 1.29
CA ALA A 545 30.93 18.01 -0.17
C ALA A 545 29.48 17.88 -0.68
N ALA A 546 28.70 16.97 -0.10
CA ALA A 546 27.28 16.77 -0.43
C ALA A 546 26.35 17.97 -0.11
N LYS A 547 26.84 18.96 0.66
CA LYS A 547 26.13 20.21 1.00
C LYS A 547 26.48 21.38 0.07
N GLY A 548 27.36 21.20 -0.92
CA GLY A 548 27.60 22.18 -1.97
C GLY A 548 28.65 23.26 -1.67
N GLU A 549 29.76 22.91 -1.02
CA GLU A 549 30.96 23.76 -1.08
C GLU A 549 31.74 23.49 -2.39
N PRO A 550 32.00 24.52 -3.23
CA PRO A 550 32.48 24.30 -4.58
C PRO A 550 33.98 23.98 -4.63
N LYS A 551 34.34 22.98 -5.45
CA LYS A 551 35.66 22.89 -6.07
C LYS A 551 35.55 23.41 -7.51
N PRO A 552 36.52 24.20 -8.00
CA PRO A 552 36.53 24.64 -9.38
C PRO A 552 36.90 23.50 -10.34
N ASP A 553 36.59 23.74 -11.61
CA ASP A 553 37.13 23.07 -12.81
C ASP A 553 36.78 21.57 -13.01
N GLN A 554 35.89 21.32 -13.97
CA GLN A 554 35.74 20.03 -14.65
C GLN A 554 36.00 20.21 -16.14
N GLU A 555 37.09 19.60 -16.63
CA GLU A 555 37.29 19.35 -18.06
C GLU A 555 36.41 18.18 -18.52
N MET A 556 36.13 18.07 -19.82
CA MET A 556 35.42 16.92 -20.38
C MET A 556 36.36 15.72 -20.48
N LEU A 557 35.94 14.57 -19.95
CA LEU A 557 36.70 13.31 -19.97
C LEU A 557 36.32 12.44 -21.17
N ASP A 558 37.32 11.76 -21.74
CA ASP A 558 37.15 10.81 -22.85
C ASP A 558 36.46 9.49 -22.42
N ALA A 559 35.91 8.78 -23.42
CA ALA A 559 34.94 7.71 -23.21
C ALA A 559 35.46 6.43 -22.49
N ASP A 560 36.78 6.22 -22.41
CA ASP A 560 37.37 5.09 -21.67
C ASP A 560 37.72 5.45 -20.21
N ASP A 561 37.76 6.74 -19.83
CA ASP A 561 38.21 7.20 -18.50
C ASP A 561 37.05 7.62 -17.59
N THR A 562 35.94 6.87 -17.63
CA THR A 562 34.77 7.12 -16.79
C THR A 562 35.06 6.78 -15.32
N PRO A 563 34.83 7.69 -14.34
CA PRO A 563 35.04 7.40 -12.92
C PRO A 563 34.29 6.16 -12.44
N GLU A 564 34.91 5.34 -11.58
CA GLU A 564 34.45 3.98 -11.21
C GLU A 564 33.02 3.86 -10.63
N ASN A 565 32.38 4.98 -10.29
CA ASN A 565 31.11 5.05 -9.57
C ASN A 565 30.04 5.94 -10.24
N VAL A 566 30.10 6.14 -11.57
CA VAL A 566 29.00 6.75 -12.34
C VAL A 566 27.80 5.81 -12.35
N GLY A 567 26.63 6.27 -11.88
CA GLY A 567 25.37 5.54 -12.04
C GLY A 567 24.84 5.66 -13.47
N LEU A 568 24.46 4.53 -14.08
CA LEU A 568 23.94 4.52 -15.46
C LEU A 568 22.44 4.19 -15.54
N VAL A 569 21.74 4.77 -16.51
CA VAL A 569 20.34 4.47 -16.84
C VAL A 569 20.20 4.19 -18.34
N THR A 570 19.51 3.13 -18.72
CA THR A 570 19.17 2.80 -20.12
C THR A 570 17.88 1.98 -20.22
N THR A 571 17.50 1.57 -21.43
CA THR A 571 16.38 0.66 -21.72
C THR A 571 16.87 -0.65 -22.33
N LEU A 572 16.09 -1.72 -22.19
CA LEU A 572 16.31 -2.97 -22.89
C LEU A 572 15.98 -2.79 -24.39
N GLU A 573 14.77 -2.33 -24.70
CA GLU A 573 14.29 -2.13 -26.06
C GLU A 573 14.57 -0.71 -26.57
N ARG A 574 14.76 -0.56 -27.89
CA ARG A 574 15.15 0.71 -28.52
C ARG A 574 14.01 1.74 -28.57
N PHE A 575 12.76 1.31 -28.67
CA PHE A 575 11.60 2.21 -28.75
C PHE A 575 11.30 2.93 -27.43
N ASP A 576 11.59 2.32 -26.27
CA ASP A 576 11.41 2.96 -24.96
C ASP A 576 12.48 4.04 -24.66
N PHE A 577 13.62 4.00 -25.34
CA PHE A 577 14.80 4.80 -25.02
C PHE A 577 14.56 6.32 -25.05
N PRO A 578 13.87 6.91 -26.06
CA PRO A 578 13.63 8.36 -26.10
C PRO A 578 12.77 8.85 -24.92
N VAL A 579 11.82 8.04 -24.45
CA VAL A 579 10.93 8.37 -23.33
C VAL A 579 11.73 8.48 -22.04
N ILE A 580 12.57 7.47 -21.73
CA ILE A 580 13.41 7.47 -20.54
C ILE A 580 14.48 8.58 -20.61
N ARG A 581 15.11 8.80 -21.76
CA ARG A 581 16.10 9.88 -21.95
C ARG A 581 15.49 11.26 -21.68
N THR A 582 14.29 11.51 -22.22
CA THR A 582 13.57 12.78 -22.02
C THR A 582 13.16 12.96 -20.56
N ALA A 583 12.56 11.94 -19.94
CA ALA A 583 12.12 12.01 -18.54
C ALA A 583 13.29 12.19 -17.55
N MET A 584 14.47 11.62 -17.81
CA MET A 584 15.65 11.84 -16.98
C MET A 584 16.18 13.28 -17.08
N GLY A 585 16.03 13.94 -18.23
CA GLY A 585 16.37 15.36 -18.41
C GLY A 585 15.35 16.34 -17.82
N SER A 586 14.06 16.00 -17.83
CA SER A 586 12.97 16.90 -17.40
C SER A 586 12.78 16.99 -15.87
N GLU A 587 12.41 18.15 -15.35
CA GLU A 587 12.04 18.29 -13.93
C GLU A 587 10.58 17.84 -13.67
N PRO A 588 10.29 17.15 -12.54
CA PRO A 588 8.93 16.78 -12.16
C PRO A 588 8.18 17.96 -11.54
N GLU A 589 6.88 18.06 -11.81
CA GLU A 589 6.06 19.17 -11.28
C GLU A 589 6.06 19.26 -9.73
N PRO A 590 5.98 20.48 -9.16
CA PRO A 590 5.65 20.73 -7.76
C PRO A 590 4.41 19.99 -7.29
N ILE A 591 4.45 19.47 -6.06
CA ILE A 591 3.28 18.85 -5.42
C ILE A 591 2.33 19.95 -4.96
N LYS A 592 1.09 19.92 -5.46
CA LYS A 592 0.11 21.01 -5.32
C LYS A 592 -0.78 20.89 -4.08
N SER A 593 -0.97 19.69 -3.54
CA SER A 593 -1.83 19.45 -2.39
C SER A 593 -1.43 18.22 -1.57
N ALA A 594 -1.75 18.25 -0.28
CA ALA A 594 -1.50 17.19 0.69
C ALA A 594 -2.74 16.29 0.89
N GLY A 595 -2.57 14.98 0.91
CA GLY A 595 -3.67 14.05 1.15
C GLY A 595 -4.23 14.17 2.56
N ILE A 596 -5.54 14.03 2.74
CA ILE A 596 -6.22 13.93 4.04
C ILE A 596 -7.24 12.79 4.01
N PHE A 597 -7.63 12.28 5.18
CA PHE A 597 -8.71 11.30 5.33
C PHE A 597 -9.58 11.72 6.53
N PRO A 598 -10.90 11.45 6.53
CA PRO A 598 -11.77 11.88 7.62
C PRO A 598 -11.37 11.18 8.94
N PRO A 599 -11.17 11.91 10.06
CA PRO A 599 -10.88 11.28 11.34
C PRO A 599 -12.02 10.34 11.78
N ALA A 600 -11.69 9.21 12.42
CA ALA A 600 -12.68 8.21 12.85
C ALA A 600 -13.87 8.80 13.64
N PRO A 601 -13.70 9.73 14.60
CA PRO A 601 -14.82 10.34 15.32
C PRO A 601 -15.74 11.21 14.43
N VAL A 602 -15.26 11.69 13.27
CA VAL A 602 -16.09 12.40 12.29
C VAL A 602 -16.98 11.39 11.56
N LEU A 603 -16.42 10.28 11.10
CA LEU A 603 -17.16 9.21 10.42
C LEU A 603 -18.19 8.54 11.34
N GLU A 604 -17.83 8.26 12.60
CA GLU A 604 -18.75 7.70 13.60
C GLU A 604 -19.95 8.61 13.87
N ARG A 605 -19.70 9.93 14.03
CA ARG A 605 -20.79 10.93 14.18
C ARG A 605 -21.59 11.11 12.90
N PHE A 606 -20.95 11.05 11.74
CA PHE A 606 -21.59 11.19 10.45
C PHE A 606 -22.54 10.01 10.16
N ALA A 607 -22.12 8.78 10.47
CA ALA A 607 -22.96 7.58 10.39
C ALA A 607 -24.24 7.69 11.25
N GLY A 608 -24.17 8.40 12.38
CA GLY A 608 -25.32 8.68 13.24
C GLY A 608 -26.45 9.53 12.62
N TYR A 609 -26.24 10.13 11.44
CA TYR A 609 -27.31 10.81 10.68
C TYR A 609 -28.10 9.85 9.76
N PHE A 610 -27.72 8.59 9.63
CA PHE A 610 -28.32 7.64 8.69
C PHE A 610 -29.26 6.64 9.41
N PRO A 611 -30.35 6.17 8.78
CA PRO A 611 -31.18 5.12 9.34
C PRO A 611 -30.41 3.82 9.62
N PRO A 612 -30.77 3.04 10.66
CA PRO A 612 -30.28 1.69 10.86
C PRO A 612 -30.34 0.82 9.60
N GLY A 613 -29.35 -0.05 9.40
CA GLY A 613 -29.25 -0.90 8.21
C GLY A 613 -28.82 -0.17 6.92
N THR A 614 -28.53 1.14 6.96
CA THR A 614 -27.89 1.84 5.84
C THR A 614 -26.49 1.27 5.60
N PRO A 615 -26.15 0.79 4.39
CA PRO A 615 -24.86 0.17 4.11
C PRO A 615 -23.67 1.10 4.39
N PHE A 616 -22.64 0.56 5.04
CA PHE A 616 -21.47 1.35 5.45
C PHE A 616 -20.66 1.86 4.25
N SER A 617 -20.67 1.12 3.13
CA SER A 617 -20.13 1.54 1.83
C SER A 617 -20.76 2.84 1.33
N TYR A 618 -22.09 2.98 1.45
CA TYR A 618 -22.80 4.22 1.09
C TYR A 618 -22.46 5.37 2.06
N ILE A 619 -22.36 5.11 3.37
CA ILE A 619 -21.98 6.14 4.36
C ILE A 619 -20.57 6.67 4.09
N LEU A 620 -19.59 5.79 3.82
CA LEU A 620 -18.23 6.16 3.43
C LEU A 620 -18.22 7.04 2.16
N ALA A 621 -18.89 6.58 1.10
CA ALA A 621 -18.98 7.33 -0.15
C ALA A 621 -19.67 8.70 0.02
N ARG A 622 -20.74 8.78 0.84
CA ARG A 622 -21.47 10.03 1.08
C ARG A 622 -20.67 11.02 1.92
N LEU A 623 -19.86 10.55 2.88
CA LEU A 623 -18.92 11.40 3.60
C LEU A 623 -17.87 11.98 2.63
N HIS A 624 -17.35 11.16 1.71
CA HIS A 624 -16.37 11.58 0.70
C HIS A 624 -16.94 12.66 -0.23
N GLU A 625 -18.14 12.46 -0.77
CA GLU A 625 -18.81 13.40 -1.68
C GLU A 625 -19.27 14.70 -1.00
N LEU A 626 -19.62 14.67 0.29
CA LEU A 626 -19.98 15.88 1.05
C LEU A 626 -18.76 16.63 1.63
N SER A 627 -17.56 16.07 1.54
CA SER A 627 -16.37 16.62 2.20
C SER A 627 -15.89 17.93 1.56
N GLN A 628 -15.73 18.96 2.39
CA GLN A 628 -15.17 20.25 2.00
C GLN A 628 -13.71 20.35 2.47
N MET A 629 -12.81 20.83 1.61
CA MET A 629 -11.38 20.92 1.89
C MET A 629 -10.78 22.25 1.38
N HIS A 630 -9.72 22.73 2.02
CA HIS A 630 -8.95 23.88 1.51
C HIS A 630 -8.14 23.43 0.29
N PRO A 631 -7.97 24.25 -0.79
CA PRO A 631 -7.24 23.87 -2.01
C PRO A 631 -5.77 23.39 -1.88
N ARG A 632 -5.21 23.37 -0.66
CA ARG A 632 -3.88 22.85 -0.34
C ARG A 632 -3.94 21.38 0.13
N PHE A 633 -5.14 20.82 0.25
CA PHE A 633 -5.39 19.44 0.61
C PHE A 633 -6.29 18.77 -0.43
N HIS A 634 -6.17 17.45 -0.58
CA HIS A 634 -7.08 16.62 -1.35
C HIS A 634 -7.55 15.44 -0.48
N LEU A 635 -8.79 15.01 -0.63
CA LEU A 635 -9.30 13.85 0.11
C LEU A 635 -8.78 12.56 -0.51
N CYS A 636 -8.15 11.69 0.29
CA CYS A 636 -7.59 10.43 -0.20
C CYS A 636 -8.68 9.45 -0.66
N GLY A 637 -8.34 8.62 -1.64
CA GLY A 637 -9.26 7.70 -2.31
C GLY A 637 -9.79 6.58 -1.42
N LEU A 638 -11.07 6.25 -1.60
CA LEU A 638 -11.68 5.02 -1.08
C LEU A 638 -11.38 3.85 -2.04
N LYS A 639 -10.12 3.40 -2.03
CA LYS A 639 -9.56 2.40 -2.95
C LYS A 639 -10.19 1.00 -2.80
N ASP A 640 -10.03 0.38 -1.63
CA ASP A 640 -10.61 -0.94 -1.33
C ASP A 640 -11.68 -0.86 -0.21
N GLN A 641 -11.71 0.24 0.56
CA GLN A 641 -12.57 0.42 1.75
C GLN A 641 -14.07 0.20 1.46
N VAL A 642 -14.59 0.76 0.36
CA VAL A 642 -16.01 0.63 -0.04
C VAL A 642 -16.37 -0.82 -0.37
N TRP A 643 -15.44 -1.57 -0.96
CA TRP A 643 -15.65 -2.98 -1.29
C TRP A 643 -15.51 -3.88 -0.07
N ILE A 644 -14.54 -3.62 0.82
CA ILE A 644 -14.46 -4.32 2.11
C ILE A 644 -15.72 -4.07 2.94
N ALA A 645 -16.30 -2.86 2.87
CA ALA A 645 -17.56 -2.54 3.53
C ALA A 645 -18.72 -3.40 3.00
N ASP A 646 -18.87 -3.51 1.67
CA ASP A 646 -19.86 -4.40 1.04
C ASP A 646 -19.65 -5.88 1.46
N LEU A 647 -18.40 -6.36 1.55
CA LEU A 647 -18.11 -7.73 2.00
C LEU A 647 -18.58 -8.01 3.44
N ILE A 648 -18.43 -7.05 4.35
CA ILE A 648 -18.78 -7.23 5.78
C ILE A 648 -20.20 -6.77 6.13
N GLU A 649 -20.96 -6.20 5.20
CA GLU A 649 -22.27 -5.60 5.50
C GLU A 649 -23.30 -6.64 5.97
N GLY A 650 -23.20 -7.89 5.48
CA GLY A 650 -24.01 -9.02 5.94
C GLY A 650 -23.62 -9.63 7.29
N VAL A 651 -22.71 -9.00 8.05
CA VAL A 651 -22.31 -9.46 9.40
C VAL A 651 -22.96 -8.56 10.46
N GLU A 652 -23.99 -9.09 11.11
CA GLU A 652 -24.65 -8.45 12.25
C GLU A 652 -23.68 -8.28 13.45
N GLY A 653 -24.02 -7.37 14.37
CA GLY A 653 -23.26 -7.17 15.61
C GLY A 653 -22.04 -6.25 15.53
N LEU A 654 -21.56 -5.90 14.34
CA LEU A 654 -20.46 -4.93 14.17
C LEU A 654 -20.90 -3.49 14.47
N SER A 655 -20.11 -2.76 15.27
CA SER A 655 -20.27 -1.31 15.42
C SER A 655 -19.67 -0.54 14.24
N ILE A 656 -20.00 0.76 14.12
CA ILE A 656 -19.40 1.65 13.12
C ILE A 656 -17.87 1.75 13.29
N ALA A 657 -17.36 1.69 14.53
CA ALA A 657 -15.93 1.66 14.80
C ALA A 657 -15.28 0.36 14.28
N ASP A 658 -15.93 -0.78 14.49
CA ASP A 658 -15.45 -2.08 13.99
C ASP A 658 -15.44 -2.11 12.45
N LYS A 659 -16.51 -1.63 11.81
CA LYS A 659 -16.58 -1.50 10.34
C LYS A 659 -15.50 -0.55 9.80
N ASN A 660 -15.22 0.57 10.48
CA ASN A 660 -14.15 1.51 10.11
C ASN A 660 -12.74 0.88 10.22
N ILE A 661 -12.49 0.10 11.28
CA ILE A 661 -11.23 -0.63 11.44
C ILE A 661 -11.10 -1.75 10.39
N LEU A 662 -12.16 -2.53 10.16
CA LEU A 662 -12.17 -3.63 9.19
C LEU A 662 -11.97 -3.14 7.74
N THR A 663 -12.60 -2.03 7.36
CA THR A 663 -12.40 -1.42 6.04
C THR A 663 -11.01 -0.82 5.84
N SER A 664 -10.28 -0.56 6.93
CA SER A 664 -8.87 -0.14 6.92
C SER A 664 -7.87 -1.30 6.83
N CYS A 665 -8.32 -2.56 6.75
CA CYS A 665 -7.45 -3.72 6.58
C CYS A 665 -6.71 -3.69 5.23
N PRO A 666 -5.46 -4.20 5.14
CA PRO A 666 -4.69 -4.28 3.89
C PRO A 666 -5.14 -5.42 2.94
N ALA A 667 -6.45 -5.67 2.84
CA ALA A 667 -7.05 -6.52 1.82
C ALA A 667 -7.12 -5.79 0.45
N ASN A 668 -7.34 -6.53 -0.64
CA ASN A 668 -7.32 -5.96 -1.99
C ASN A 668 -8.19 -6.72 -3.00
N LYS A 669 -8.82 -6.00 -3.93
CA LYS A 669 -9.69 -6.58 -5.00
C LYS A 669 -9.00 -7.66 -5.88
N SER A 670 -7.65 -7.73 -5.95
CA SER A 670 -6.94 -8.71 -6.79
C SER A 670 -7.02 -10.18 -6.35
N ASP A 671 -7.39 -10.45 -5.10
CA ASP A 671 -7.63 -11.81 -4.59
C ASP A 671 -9.07 -11.96 -4.04
N THR A 672 -10.04 -11.43 -4.80
CA THR A 672 -11.48 -11.43 -4.44
C THR A 672 -11.99 -12.80 -3.99
N ASP A 673 -11.63 -13.87 -4.70
CA ASP A 673 -12.06 -15.27 -4.43
C ASP A 673 -11.77 -15.73 -2.98
N MET A 674 -10.69 -15.21 -2.39
CA MET A 674 -10.31 -15.45 -1.00
C MET A 674 -10.99 -14.47 -0.05
N TRP A 675 -10.94 -13.16 -0.35
CA TRP A 675 -11.44 -12.13 0.56
C TRP A 675 -12.97 -12.18 0.76
N VAL A 676 -13.73 -12.60 -0.25
CA VAL A 676 -15.19 -12.85 -0.16
C VAL A 676 -15.54 -13.88 0.92
N LYS A 677 -14.63 -14.80 1.24
CA LYS A 677 -14.80 -15.79 2.32
C LYS A 677 -14.19 -15.30 3.63
N LEU A 678 -12.93 -14.87 3.55
CA LEU A 678 -12.08 -14.59 4.71
C LEU A 678 -12.42 -13.28 5.44
N MET A 679 -12.87 -12.22 4.74
CA MET A 679 -13.28 -10.98 5.42
C MET A 679 -14.57 -11.15 6.22
N PRO A 680 -15.65 -11.78 5.70
CA PRO A 680 -16.80 -12.16 6.52
C PRO A 680 -16.43 -13.07 7.70
N ALA A 681 -15.46 -13.97 7.54
CA ALA A 681 -14.99 -14.82 8.64
C ALA A 681 -14.37 -13.98 9.78
N PHE A 682 -13.38 -13.14 9.46
CA PHE A 682 -12.77 -12.23 10.44
C PHE A 682 -13.80 -11.28 11.09
N ALA A 683 -14.76 -10.77 10.31
CA ALA A 683 -15.85 -9.94 10.81
C ALA A 683 -16.76 -10.70 11.80
N ARG A 684 -17.13 -11.96 11.50
CA ARG A 684 -17.89 -12.82 12.44
C ARG A 684 -17.13 -13.07 13.73
N CYS A 685 -15.81 -13.28 13.70
CA CYS A 685 -15.00 -13.43 14.91
C CYS A 685 -15.08 -12.20 15.82
N ILE A 686 -15.08 -11.00 15.23
CA ILE A 686 -15.19 -9.72 15.95
C ILE A 686 -16.60 -9.52 16.51
N ALA A 687 -17.64 -9.71 15.69
CA ALA A 687 -19.03 -9.59 16.14
C ALA A 687 -19.36 -10.56 17.29
N ASN A 688 -18.91 -11.81 17.19
CA ASN A 688 -19.13 -12.85 18.19
C ASN A 688 -18.14 -12.80 19.37
N GLN A 689 -17.16 -11.87 19.35
CA GLN A 689 -16.05 -11.76 20.30
C GLN A 689 -15.32 -13.11 20.60
N SER A 690 -15.29 -14.02 19.63
CA SER A 690 -14.87 -15.42 19.82
C SER A 690 -14.48 -16.08 18.48
N GLY A 691 -13.86 -17.27 18.54
CA GLY A 691 -13.45 -17.99 17.33
C GLY A 691 -12.31 -17.32 16.53
N GLY A 692 -11.58 -16.38 17.13
CA GLY A 692 -10.45 -15.68 16.51
C GLY A 692 -9.12 -16.45 16.57
N ASP A 693 -9.12 -17.73 16.96
CA ASP A 693 -7.93 -18.57 16.95
C ASP A 693 -7.58 -18.98 15.52
N LEU A 694 -6.33 -18.75 15.10
CA LEU A 694 -5.86 -19.02 13.72
C LEU A 694 -6.22 -20.42 13.16
N THR A 695 -6.29 -21.46 14.01
CA THR A 695 -6.65 -22.83 13.60
C THR A 695 -8.13 -23.05 13.37
N ASP A 696 -8.97 -22.18 13.92
CA ASP A 696 -10.42 -22.36 14.02
C ASP A 696 -11.16 -21.51 12.96
N ILE A 697 -10.43 -20.63 12.26
CA ILE A 697 -10.88 -19.91 11.08
C ILE A 697 -10.76 -20.86 9.88
N GLU A 698 -11.87 -21.53 9.53
CA GLU A 698 -11.92 -22.54 8.45
C GLU A 698 -11.59 -21.93 7.08
N ASP A 699 -12.07 -20.71 6.81
CA ASP A 699 -11.83 -19.95 5.56
C ASP A 699 -10.34 -19.58 5.30
N LEU A 700 -9.44 -19.78 6.27
CA LEU A 700 -8.00 -19.58 6.10
C LEU A 700 -7.33 -20.90 5.66
N PRO A 701 -6.76 -21.00 4.44
CA PRO A 701 -6.36 -22.27 3.84
C PRO A 701 -4.97 -22.77 4.31
N LEU A 702 -4.86 -23.11 5.60
CA LEU A 702 -3.65 -23.61 6.24
C LEU A 702 -3.10 -24.92 5.61
N GLU A 703 -3.98 -25.69 4.97
CA GLU A 703 -3.74 -27.00 4.35
C GLU A 703 -2.70 -26.94 3.20
N ILE A 704 -2.50 -25.77 2.60
CA ILE A 704 -1.46 -25.52 1.58
C ILE A 704 -0.04 -25.81 2.14
N LEU A 705 0.12 -25.73 3.47
CA LEU A 705 1.36 -26.10 4.16
C LEU A 705 1.62 -27.63 4.20
N GLU A 706 0.63 -28.48 3.94
CA GLU A 706 0.80 -29.94 3.84
C GLU A 706 1.21 -30.40 2.44
N ALA A 707 0.70 -29.72 1.40
CA ALA A 707 0.98 -30.07 0.00
C ALA A 707 2.47 -29.95 -0.37
N GLU A 708 2.93 -30.81 -1.29
CA GLU A 708 4.31 -30.78 -1.80
C GLU A 708 4.64 -29.49 -2.57
N VAL A 709 5.93 -29.19 -2.70
CA VAL A 709 6.41 -27.94 -3.31
C VAL A 709 6.37 -28.03 -4.84
N VAL A 710 5.19 -27.77 -5.41
CA VAL A 710 5.00 -27.72 -6.87
C VAL A 710 5.45 -26.36 -7.43
N GLY A 711 6.19 -26.38 -8.54
CA GLY A 711 6.60 -25.18 -9.30
C GLY A 711 5.50 -24.60 -10.20
N SER A 712 4.24 -24.59 -9.73
CA SER A 712 3.07 -24.12 -10.48
C SER A 712 2.59 -22.74 -10.03
N ARG A 713 1.99 -21.99 -10.95
CA ARG A 713 1.53 -20.60 -10.72
C ARG A 713 0.39 -20.56 -9.73
N GLU A 714 -0.43 -21.60 -9.75
CA GLU A 714 -1.61 -21.83 -8.95
C GLU A 714 -1.19 -22.08 -7.50
N TYR A 715 -0.15 -22.90 -7.28
CA TYR A 715 0.42 -23.15 -5.95
C TYR A 715 1.10 -21.90 -5.37
N LEU A 716 1.86 -21.16 -6.18
CA LEU A 716 2.43 -19.87 -5.76
C LEU A 716 1.34 -18.86 -5.39
N ARG A 717 0.26 -18.74 -6.20
CA ARG A 717 -0.85 -17.83 -5.89
C ARG A 717 -1.52 -18.23 -4.58
N ALA A 718 -1.74 -19.52 -4.35
CA ALA A 718 -2.31 -20.04 -3.11
C ALA A 718 -1.43 -19.73 -1.88
N LEU A 719 -0.10 -19.88 -2.01
CA LEU A 719 0.85 -19.47 -0.96
C LEU A 719 0.86 -17.95 -0.73
N GLU A 720 0.87 -17.12 -1.78
CA GLU A 720 0.74 -15.66 -1.63
C GLU A 720 -0.59 -15.27 -0.97
N GLN A 721 -1.68 -15.95 -1.30
CA GLN A 721 -3.01 -15.74 -0.70
C GLN A 721 -3.00 -16.08 0.79
N LEU A 722 -2.49 -17.25 1.18
CA LEU A 722 -2.32 -17.64 2.58
C LEU A 722 -1.44 -16.64 3.35
N HIS A 723 -0.35 -16.15 2.73
CA HIS A 723 0.50 -15.10 3.31
C HIS A 723 -0.28 -13.81 3.60
N LYS A 724 -1.03 -13.31 2.62
CA LYS A 724 -1.89 -12.12 2.75
C LYS A 724 -2.94 -12.31 3.86
N GLY A 725 -3.56 -13.49 3.94
CA GLY A 725 -4.52 -13.84 4.99
C GLY A 725 -3.90 -13.82 6.40
N VAL A 726 -2.71 -14.40 6.58
CA VAL A 726 -1.98 -14.39 7.86
C VAL A 726 -1.48 -12.99 8.22
N VAL A 727 -1.10 -12.15 7.25
CA VAL A 727 -0.75 -10.74 7.49
C VAL A 727 -1.96 -9.93 7.95
N VAL A 728 -3.15 -10.12 7.38
CA VAL A 728 -4.38 -9.47 7.87
C VAL A 728 -4.79 -9.99 9.25
N TYR A 729 -4.66 -11.30 9.52
CA TYR A 729 -4.85 -11.85 10.87
C TYR A 729 -3.94 -11.16 11.89
N LEU A 730 -2.63 -11.04 11.59
CA LEU A 730 -1.68 -10.34 12.45
C LEU A 730 -2.05 -8.87 12.64
N TRP A 731 -2.43 -8.16 11.57
CA TRP A 731 -2.89 -6.77 11.63
C TRP A 731 -4.11 -6.61 12.55
N LEU A 732 -5.14 -7.45 12.38
CA LEU A 732 -6.35 -7.47 13.21
C LEU A 732 -6.03 -7.78 14.68
N SER A 733 -5.09 -8.68 14.94
CA SER A 733 -4.68 -9.06 16.29
C SER A 733 -4.11 -7.91 17.14
N TYR A 734 -3.61 -6.84 16.52
CA TYR A 734 -3.15 -5.63 17.22
C TYR A 734 -4.26 -4.59 17.45
N ARG A 735 -5.49 -4.82 16.96
CA ARG A 735 -6.69 -4.01 17.24
C ARG A 735 -7.66 -4.78 18.15
N PHE A 736 -8.11 -5.95 17.70
CA PHE A 736 -9.09 -6.80 18.40
C PHE A 736 -8.38 -7.82 19.29
N ALA A 737 -7.65 -7.31 20.29
CA ALA A 737 -6.60 -8.06 20.96
C ALA A 737 -7.07 -9.27 21.80
N GLY A 738 -8.33 -9.25 22.26
CA GLY A 738 -8.98 -10.38 22.94
C GLY A 738 -9.61 -11.40 22.01
N VAL A 739 -9.87 -11.05 20.75
CA VAL A 739 -10.47 -11.94 19.74
C VAL A 739 -9.38 -12.78 19.06
N PHE A 740 -8.42 -12.13 18.41
CA PHE A 740 -7.33 -12.82 17.70
C PHE A 740 -6.10 -12.94 18.59
N ASN A 741 -6.08 -13.95 19.46
CA ASN A 741 -5.07 -14.07 20.51
C ASN A 741 -3.81 -14.87 20.08
N THR A 742 -3.89 -15.77 19.09
CA THR A 742 -2.83 -16.76 18.77
C THR A 742 -1.68 -16.22 17.90
N ARG A 743 -1.30 -14.95 18.09
CA ARG A 743 -0.25 -14.22 17.33
C ARG A 743 1.06 -14.98 17.16
N ALA A 744 1.52 -15.67 18.20
CA ALA A 744 2.77 -16.44 18.17
C ALA A 744 2.72 -17.61 17.17
N LEU A 745 1.55 -18.25 17.00
CA LEU A 745 1.34 -19.23 15.94
C LEU A 745 1.28 -18.53 14.58
N ALA A 746 0.57 -17.41 14.44
CA ALA A 746 0.49 -16.67 13.18
C ALA A 746 1.88 -16.22 12.67
N PHE A 747 2.78 -15.77 13.53
CA PHE A 747 4.18 -15.48 13.16
C PHE A 747 4.97 -16.75 12.76
N HIS A 748 4.69 -17.91 13.35
CA HIS A 748 5.30 -19.18 12.92
C HIS A 748 4.77 -19.63 11.55
N VAL A 749 3.46 -19.55 11.33
CA VAL A 749 2.79 -19.87 10.05
C VAL A 749 3.28 -18.93 8.95
N LYS A 750 3.40 -17.61 9.22
CA LYS A 750 3.98 -16.62 8.29
C LYS A 750 5.34 -17.10 7.76
N ARG A 751 6.26 -17.50 8.65
CA ARG A 751 7.60 -18.00 8.27
C ARG A 751 7.52 -19.28 7.44
N LEU A 752 6.68 -20.25 7.81
CA LEU A 752 6.50 -21.49 7.04
C LEU A 752 5.98 -21.23 5.61
N VAL A 753 5.09 -20.24 5.43
CA VAL A 753 4.62 -19.81 4.11
C VAL A 753 5.74 -19.11 3.33
N GLU A 754 6.54 -18.26 3.98
CA GLU A 754 7.67 -17.54 3.37
C GLU A 754 8.76 -18.52 2.90
N ASP A 755 9.13 -19.51 3.72
CA ASP A 755 10.05 -20.59 3.37
C ASP A 755 9.54 -21.43 2.18
N LYS A 756 8.21 -21.65 2.08
CA LYS A 756 7.60 -22.35 0.94
C LYS A 756 7.57 -21.47 -0.32
N ILE A 757 7.27 -20.17 -0.20
CA ILE A 757 7.31 -19.23 -1.32
C ILE A 757 8.71 -19.21 -1.93
N GLU A 758 9.78 -19.09 -1.13
CA GLU A 758 11.15 -19.11 -1.66
C GLU A 758 11.46 -20.44 -2.41
N LYS A 759 11.09 -21.59 -1.84
CA LYS A 759 11.30 -22.91 -2.47
C LYS A 759 10.53 -23.04 -3.79
N THR A 760 9.24 -22.69 -3.81
CA THR A 760 8.40 -22.69 -5.03
C THR A 760 8.92 -21.70 -6.08
N LEU A 761 9.39 -20.51 -5.69
CA LEU A 761 10.00 -19.56 -6.62
C LEU A 761 11.31 -20.07 -7.25
N SER A 762 12.01 -21.01 -6.60
CA SER A 762 13.22 -21.60 -7.16
C SER A 762 12.96 -22.69 -8.22
N SER A 763 11.78 -23.31 -8.25
CA SER A 763 11.49 -24.48 -9.08
C SER A 763 10.69 -24.21 -10.37
N PHE A 764 10.12 -23.02 -10.57
CA PHE A 764 9.43 -22.67 -11.82
C PHE A 764 10.35 -22.74 -13.04
N SER A 765 9.86 -23.27 -14.18
CA SER A 765 10.39 -22.99 -15.54
C SER A 765 9.56 -21.90 -16.25
N PHE A 766 9.96 -21.43 -17.45
CA PHE A 766 9.14 -20.55 -18.32
C PHE A 766 9.70 -20.55 -19.75
N SER A 767 8.86 -20.33 -20.77
CA SER A 767 9.25 -20.45 -22.19
C SER A 767 9.72 -19.13 -22.83
N GLU A 768 10.64 -19.22 -23.80
CA GLU A 768 11.16 -18.04 -24.52
C GLU A 768 10.17 -17.50 -25.58
N ALA A 769 9.35 -18.37 -26.17
CA ALA A 769 8.39 -18.02 -27.22
C ALA A 769 7.32 -17.03 -26.73
N GLN A 770 6.77 -17.29 -25.53
CA GLN A 770 5.75 -16.42 -24.91
C GLN A 770 6.26 -14.99 -24.68
N ARG A 771 7.56 -14.81 -24.38
CA ARG A 771 8.13 -13.46 -24.23
C ARG A 771 8.24 -12.73 -25.58
N ARG A 772 8.69 -13.41 -26.65
CA ARG A 772 8.80 -12.77 -27.99
C ARG A 772 7.45 -12.29 -28.51
N SER A 773 6.40 -13.10 -28.35
CA SER A 773 5.02 -12.70 -28.65
C SER A 773 4.58 -11.46 -27.84
N LEU A 774 4.84 -11.44 -26.53
CA LEU A 774 4.55 -10.29 -25.67
C LEU A 774 5.38 -9.03 -25.96
N ALA A 775 6.54 -9.15 -26.60
CA ALA A 775 7.35 -8.02 -27.04
C ALA A 775 6.81 -7.44 -28.36
N ALA A 776 6.65 -8.28 -29.40
CA ALA A 776 6.11 -7.88 -30.69
C ALA A 776 4.70 -7.26 -30.58
N ARG A 777 3.85 -7.77 -29.67
CA ARG A 777 2.52 -7.19 -29.42
C ARG A 777 2.60 -5.79 -28.78
N ARG A 778 3.63 -5.50 -27.96
CA ARG A 778 3.86 -4.14 -27.41
C ARG A 778 4.42 -3.19 -28.45
N GLU A 779 5.37 -3.66 -29.25
CA GLU A 779 5.95 -2.89 -30.36
C GLU A 779 4.85 -2.45 -31.33
N LYS A 780 3.97 -3.37 -31.75
CA LYS A 780 2.78 -3.03 -32.53
C LYS A 780 1.88 -2.03 -31.79
N GLN A 781 1.51 -2.28 -30.53
CA GLN A 781 0.64 -1.35 -29.77
C GLN A 781 1.24 0.05 -29.61
N MET A 782 2.57 0.17 -29.51
CA MET A 782 3.27 1.46 -29.45
C MET A 782 3.32 2.15 -30.81
N LEU A 783 3.55 1.41 -31.89
CA LEU A 783 3.43 1.92 -33.26
C LEU A 783 1.99 2.39 -33.56
N ASP A 784 0.97 1.58 -33.26
CA ASP A 784 -0.44 1.94 -33.41
C ASP A 784 -0.78 3.23 -32.62
N SER A 785 -0.23 3.39 -31.40
CA SER A 785 -0.43 4.59 -30.57
C SER A 785 0.31 5.82 -31.09
N LEU A 786 1.53 5.64 -31.62
CA LEU A 786 2.31 6.71 -32.24
C LEU A 786 1.67 7.17 -33.55
N MET A 787 1.15 6.24 -34.36
CA MET A 787 0.41 6.54 -35.59
C MET A 787 -0.84 7.37 -35.29
N GLN A 788 -1.63 6.99 -34.27
CA GLN A 788 -2.78 7.78 -33.84
C GLN A 788 -2.39 9.19 -33.36
N ALA A 789 -1.27 9.33 -32.62
CA ALA A 789 -0.77 10.64 -32.21
C ALA A 789 -0.26 11.48 -33.40
N THR A 790 0.38 10.86 -34.40
CA THR A 790 0.77 11.56 -35.63
C THR A 790 -0.44 11.98 -36.45
N ASP A 791 -1.46 11.12 -36.61
CA ASP A 791 -2.69 11.45 -37.32
C ASP A 791 -3.45 12.61 -36.64
N GLU A 792 -3.50 12.64 -35.30
CA GLU A 792 -4.06 13.78 -34.56
C GLU A 792 -3.27 15.08 -34.81
N THR A 793 -1.93 15.05 -34.77
CA THR A 793 -1.12 16.27 -35.05
C THR A 793 -1.15 16.69 -36.53
N VAL A 794 -1.22 15.75 -37.47
CA VAL A 794 -1.37 16.04 -38.91
C VAL A 794 -2.76 16.62 -39.18
N ALA A 795 -3.81 16.12 -38.54
CA ALA A 795 -5.15 16.73 -38.61
C ALA A 795 -5.19 18.14 -37.99
N GLN A 796 -4.46 18.38 -36.89
CA GLN A 796 -4.32 19.71 -36.29
C GLN A 796 -3.52 20.70 -37.16
N HIS A 797 -2.57 20.24 -37.98
CA HIS A 797 -1.87 21.08 -38.96
C HIS A 797 -2.67 21.29 -40.26
N ALA A 798 -3.33 20.25 -40.78
CA ALA A 798 -4.19 20.36 -41.95
C ALA A 798 -5.33 21.37 -41.73
N SER A 799 -5.96 21.33 -40.54
CA SER A 799 -7.04 22.26 -40.15
C SER A 799 -6.58 23.71 -39.89
N GLN A 800 -5.29 24.02 -40.00
CA GLN A 800 -4.76 25.39 -39.96
C GLN A 800 -4.38 25.95 -41.34
N THR A 801 -4.51 25.16 -42.42
CA THR A 801 -3.92 25.49 -43.74
C THR A 801 -4.97 25.69 -44.84
N GLU A 802 -6.10 26.36 -44.53
CA GLU A 802 -7.07 26.83 -45.53
C GLU A 802 -7.35 28.35 -45.39
N GLN A 803 -6.46 29.17 -45.97
CA GLN A 803 -6.81 30.52 -46.45
C GLN A 803 -6.15 30.77 -47.82
N PRO A 804 -6.87 31.32 -48.82
CA PRO A 804 -6.35 31.45 -50.17
C PRO A 804 -5.61 32.78 -50.41
N GLY A 805 -4.37 32.68 -50.87
CA GLY A 805 -3.77 33.62 -51.84
C GLY A 805 -2.87 34.74 -51.31
N SER A 806 -1.57 34.62 -51.63
CA SER A 806 -0.85 35.65 -52.39
C SER A 806 0.48 35.10 -52.92
N GLU A 807 0.92 35.56 -54.08
CA GLU A 807 2.17 35.13 -54.73
C GLU A 807 3.38 35.92 -54.21
N THR A 808 4.58 35.32 -54.14
CA THR A 808 5.78 35.81 -54.86
C THR A 808 7.04 34.95 -54.68
N ALA A 809 7.84 34.91 -55.75
CA ALA A 809 9.31 34.78 -55.83
C ALA A 809 10.06 33.63 -55.10
N ALA A 810 10.73 32.81 -55.92
CA ALA A 810 11.61 31.71 -55.49
C ALA A 810 13.04 32.14 -55.11
N ALA A 811 13.72 31.25 -54.38
CA ALA A 811 15.18 31.10 -54.35
C ALA A 811 15.53 29.59 -54.26
N THR A 812 16.74 29.20 -54.64
CA THR A 812 17.13 27.80 -54.97
C THR A 812 18.31 27.27 -54.15
N ALA A 813 18.54 25.96 -54.25
CA ALA A 813 19.76 25.22 -53.86
C ALA A 813 20.05 25.07 -52.35
N ASP A 814 20.66 23.99 -51.86
CA ASP A 814 20.95 22.64 -52.40
C ASP A 814 21.23 21.69 -51.20
N VAL A 815 21.24 20.36 -51.41
CA VAL A 815 22.19 19.35 -50.89
C VAL A 815 21.66 17.92 -51.18
N GLU A 816 22.22 17.36 -52.24
CA GLU A 816 22.63 15.96 -52.47
C GLU A 816 22.01 14.81 -51.64
N GLU A 817 21.31 13.91 -52.34
CA GLU A 817 21.19 12.49 -51.98
C GLU A 817 22.49 11.74 -52.31
N GLU A 818 22.82 10.66 -51.59
CA GLU A 818 23.32 9.44 -52.28
C GLU A 818 23.20 8.14 -51.44
N ASN A 819 23.18 7.02 -52.17
CA ASN A 819 23.42 5.63 -51.75
C ASN A 819 22.31 4.86 -50.99
N GLU A 820 21.46 4.28 -51.84
CA GLU A 820 20.64 3.08 -51.65
C GLU A 820 21.33 1.92 -50.90
N VAL A 821 20.52 1.07 -50.24
CA VAL A 821 20.72 -0.39 -50.30
C VAL A 821 19.37 -1.10 -50.50
N ARG A 822 19.06 -1.35 -51.78
CA ARG A 822 18.53 -2.62 -52.33
C ARG A 822 17.59 -3.46 -51.43
N MET A 823 16.31 -3.52 -51.81
CA MET A 823 15.41 -4.61 -51.41
C MET A 823 15.82 -5.94 -52.09
N GLU A 824 15.60 -7.06 -51.41
CA GLU A 824 15.55 -8.39 -52.01
C GLU A 824 14.23 -9.07 -51.59
N ASP A 825 13.61 -9.81 -52.51
CA ASP A 825 12.25 -10.34 -52.36
C ASP A 825 12.12 -11.38 -51.24
N PHE A 826 10.95 -11.42 -50.59
CA PHE A 826 10.53 -12.58 -49.79
C PHE A 826 9.11 -13.02 -50.11
N ASP A 827 8.89 -14.33 -50.01
CA ASP A 827 7.87 -15.05 -50.78
C ASP A 827 6.42 -14.86 -50.31
N LYS A 828 5.47 -14.91 -51.25
CA LYS A 828 4.03 -14.82 -51.01
C LYS A 828 3.42 -16.21 -50.78
N SER A 829 3.50 -16.71 -49.55
CA SER A 829 2.66 -17.81 -49.08
C SER A 829 1.73 -17.39 -47.95
N GLN A 830 0.45 -17.16 -48.28
CA GLN A 830 -0.62 -17.21 -47.27
C GLN A 830 -0.77 -18.65 -46.78
N PRO A 831 -1.13 -18.82 -45.51
CA PRO A 831 -2.41 -19.49 -45.26
C PRO A 831 -3.35 -18.60 -44.45
N GLU A 832 -4.61 -18.55 -44.87
CA GLU A 832 -5.70 -17.98 -44.08
C GLU A 832 -6.05 -18.95 -42.94
N HIS A 833 -5.91 -18.52 -41.68
CA HIS A 833 -6.59 -19.15 -40.54
C HIS A 833 -6.73 -18.15 -39.39
N GLU A 834 -7.89 -17.52 -39.32
CA GLU A 834 -8.29 -16.64 -38.22
C GLU A 834 -8.71 -17.49 -37.01
N TYR A 835 -7.76 -17.73 -36.10
CA TYR A 835 -8.06 -18.35 -34.79
C TYR A 835 -8.29 -17.28 -33.73
N ASN A 836 -9.56 -16.96 -33.53
CA ASN A 836 -10.03 -16.18 -32.39
C ASN A 836 -9.92 -17.05 -31.12
N ILE A 837 -9.22 -16.58 -30.09
CA ILE A 837 -9.04 -17.32 -28.81
C ILE A 837 -9.30 -16.38 -27.64
N ASP A 838 -10.59 -16.07 -27.44
CA ASP A 838 -11.15 -15.50 -26.21
C ASP A 838 -12.34 -16.37 -25.73
N ASP A 839 -12.33 -17.69 -25.98
CA ASP A 839 -13.24 -18.63 -25.31
C ASP A 839 -12.77 -20.11 -25.33
N ILE A 840 -12.22 -20.59 -24.21
CA ILE A 840 -12.27 -22.01 -23.76
C ILE A 840 -12.28 -21.98 -22.23
N GLY A 841 -13.48 -21.86 -21.63
CA GLY A 841 -13.64 -21.67 -20.18
C GLY A 841 -14.75 -22.47 -19.50
N SER A 842 -15.76 -22.96 -20.24
CA SER A 842 -16.88 -23.68 -19.65
C SER A 842 -17.69 -24.49 -20.67
N GLU A 843 -17.48 -25.82 -20.72
CA GLU A 843 -18.51 -26.82 -21.08
C GLU A 843 -17.92 -28.24 -20.89
N LEU A 844 -18.42 -29.00 -19.90
CA LEU A 844 -18.49 -30.48 -19.85
C LEU A 844 -19.08 -31.01 -18.52
N GLU A 845 -20.32 -30.62 -18.23
CA GLU A 845 -21.21 -31.39 -17.33
C GLU A 845 -22.56 -31.61 -18.01
N GLY A 846 -23.24 -32.71 -17.68
CA GLY A 846 -24.63 -32.94 -18.13
C GLY A 846 -24.85 -34.10 -19.12
N ARG A 847 -24.57 -35.34 -18.72
CA ARG A 847 -25.41 -36.47 -19.17
C ARG A 847 -25.52 -37.56 -18.10
N GLU A 848 -26.76 -37.92 -17.79
CA GLU A 848 -27.13 -38.77 -16.67
C GLU A 848 -27.08 -40.26 -17.02
N THR A 849 -26.60 -41.08 -16.09
CA THR A 849 -27.09 -42.47 -15.90
C THR A 849 -27.10 -42.80 -14.40
N GLN A 850 -28.21 -43.34 -13.90
CA GLN A 850 -28.33 -43.83 -12.52
C GLN A 850 -27.82 -45.29 -12.38
N PRO A 851 -27.44 -45.73 -11.16
CA PRO A 851 -26.66 -46.95 -10.95
C PRO A 851 -27.49 -48.19 -10.59
N PRO A 852 -26.92 -49.40 -10.77
CA PRO A 852 -27.27 -50.58 -9.99
C PRO A 852 -26.37 -50.73 -8.74
N THR A 853 -26.89 -51.41 -7.71
CA THR A 853 -26.22 -51.71 -6.44
C THR A 853 -25.72 -53.17 -6.38
N THR A 854 -24.96 -53.53 -5.32
CA THR A 854 -24.59 -54.91 -4.89
C THR A 854 -23.68 -55.72 -5.85
N SER A 855 -22.87 -56.69 -5.42
CA SER A 855 -22.22 -56.98 -4.13
C SER A 855 -21.14 -58.08 -4.33
N ASP A 856 -20.40 -58.41 -3.27
CA ASP A 856 -19.75 -59.72 -3.00
C ASP A 856 -18.49 -60.19 -3.78
N LEU A 857 -17.69 -60.96 -3.01
CA LEU A 857 -16.54 -61.86 -3.31
C LEU A 857 -15.57 -61.48 -4.47
N ALA A 858 -14.26 -61.30 -4.27
CA ALA A 858 -13.23 -62.02 -3.49
C ALA A 858 -12.81 -63.40 -4.06
N THR A 859 -11.68 -63.44 -4.79
CA THR A 859 -10.72 -64.57 -4.85
C THR A 859 -9.37 -64.16 -5.51
N GLN A 860 -8.25 -64.55 -4.87
CA GLN A 860 -7.09 -65.32 -5.39
C GLN A 860 -6.47 -65.06 -6.79
N THR A 861 -5.18 -65.36 -7.07
CA THR A 861 -3.87 -65.33 -6.35
C THR A 861 -2.76 -65.47 -7.42
N SER A 862 -1.52 -65.06 -7.11
CA SER A 862 -0.25 -65.58 -7.68
C SER A 862 0.03 -65.26 -9.18
N GLN A 863 1.26 -65.46 -9.74
CA GLN A 863 2.45 -66.17 -9.25
C GLN A 863 3.78 -65.67 -9.89
N ILE A 864 4.93 -66.11 -9.32
CA ILE A 864 6.33 -66.05 -9.86
C ILE A 864 7.02 -64.67 -9.67
N ALA A 865 8.05 -64.44 -8.82
CA ALA A 865 9.20 -65.19 -8.24
C ALA A 865 10.41 -65.38 -9.19
N GLY A 866 11.69 -65.28 -8.80
CA GLY A 866 12.35 -64.82 -7.56
C GLY A 866 13.59 -63.96 -7.91
N GLY A 867 14.63 -63.75 -7.09
CA GLY A 867 14.89 -64.22 -5.71
C GLY A 867 16.25 -64.95 -5.59
N ASP A 868 17.15 -64.49 -4.72
CA ASP A 868 18.29 -65.29 -4.20
C ASP A 868 18.89 -64.69 -2.90
N HIS A 869 19.63 -65.48 -2.11
CA HIS A 869 20.21 -65.14 -0.79
C HIS A 869 21.77 -65.25 -0.80
N PHE A 870 22.61 -65.46 0.23
CA PHE A 870 22.60 -65.79 1.68
C PHE A 870 24.06 -65.58 2.18
N ALA A 871 24.50 -65.22 3.40
CA ALA A 871 24.04 -64.60 4.67
C ALA A 871 25.34 -64.01 5.35
N GLY A 872 25.45 -63.45 6.57
CA GLY A 872 24.54 -63.21 7.71
C GLY A 872 25.02 -63.93 9.00
N GLU A 873 25.60 -63.20 9.97
CA GLU A 873 26.07 -63.71 11.29
C GLU A 873 26.06 -62.59 12.36
N ASP A 874 25.96 -62.95 13.65
CA ASP A 874 25.48 -62.08 14.75
C ASP A 874 26.56 -61.52 15.70
N MET A 875 26.21 -60.47 16.48
CA MET A 875 26.87 -60.19 17.77
C MET A 875 26.01 -59.26 18.68
N ASP A 876 25.62 -59.76 19.87
CA ASP A 876 24.99 -58.98 20.95
C ASP A 876 26.01 -58.17 21.77
N LEU A 877 25.57 -57.12 22.49
CA LEU A 877 25.64 -57.04 23.97
C LEU A 877 25.26 -55.63 24.54
N GLU A 878 24.36 -55.68 25.54
CA GLU A 878 24.23 -54.85 26.75
C GLU A 878 24.12 -53.30 26.71
N GLU A 879 23.01 -52.82 27.31
CA GLU A 879 22.84 -51.47 27.88
C GLU A 879 23.45 -51.38 29.30
N PRO A 880 23.65 -50.16 29.83
CA PRO A 880 23.51 -49.97 31.28
C PRO A 880 22.62 -48.77 31.66
N ASP A 881 21.66 -49.02 32.56
CA ASP A 881 20.98 -48.01 33.39
C ASP A 881 21.93 -47.28 34.35
N ILE A 882 21.48 -46.15 34.92
CA ILE A 882 21.64 -45.81 36.35
C ILE A 882 20.70 -44.64 36.74
N GLU A 883 20.11 -44.74 37.94
CA GLU A 883 19.14 -43.77 38.51
C GLU A 883 19.78 -42.72 39.47
N PRO A 884 19.03 -41.69 39.94
CA PRO A 884 19.63 -40.47 40.53
C PRO A 884 19.60 -40.33 42.08
N GLU A 885 20.51 -39.50 42.60
CA GLU A 885 20.42 -38.73 43.86
C GLU A 885 21.12 -37.35 43.65
N GLY A 886 21.29 -36.40 44.60
CA GLY A 886 21.06 -36.44 46.05
C GLY A 886 21.31 -35.09 46.75
N LEU A 887 21.51 -35.08 48.08
CA LEU A 887 21.69 -33.88 48.91
C LEU A 887 22.85 -33.99 49.93
N ASP A 888 23.51 -32.86 50.29
CA ASP A 888 23.35 -32.16 51.59
C ASP A 888 24.64 -31.49 52.21
N LYS A 889 24.47 -30.22 52.66
CA LYS A 889 25.10 -29.47 53.80
C LYS A 889 26.60 -29.10 53.96
N ASP A 890 26.75 -28.07 54.84
CA ASP A 890 27.89 -27.57 55.65
C ASP A 890 29.09 -26.81 55.04
N ALA A 891 29.70 -25.77 55.68
CA ALA A 891 29.28 -24.90 56.79
C ALA A 891 30.20 -23.65 57.04
N LYS A 892 29.62 -22.59 57.67
CA LYS A 892 30.21 -21.54 58.55
C LYS A 892 31.02 -20.31 58.03
N THR A 893 30.79 -19.19 58.74
CA THR A 893 31.47 -17.87 58.74
C THR A 893 32.48 -17.71 59.90
N PRO A 894 33.34 -16.68 59.87
CA PRO A 894 33.22 -15.46 60.73
C PRO A 894 33.32 -14.16 59.88
N SER A 895 32.87 -12.93 60.20
CA SER A 895 32.37 -12.16 61.38
C SER A 895 33.33 -11.03 61.85
N GLU A 896 32.84 -9.78 61.85
CA GLU A 896 33.31 -8.61 62.65
C GLU A 896 34.75 -8.08 62.42
N GLU A 897 35.18 -6.84 62.70
CA GLU A 897 34.65 -5.58 63.31
C GLU A 897 35.30 -4.40 62.50
N ALA A 898 34.63 -3.29 62.11
CA ALA A 898 34.18 -2.10 62.85
C ALA A 898 35.26 -0.98 63.09
N LYS A 899 34.81 0.30 63.09
CA LYS A 899 35.46 1.53 63.63
C LYS A 899 36.59 2.20 62.83
N ASP A 900 36.82 3.54 62.90
CA ASP A 900 36.09 4.67 63.52
C ASP A 900 36.31 6.01 62.76
N GLU A 901 35.47 7.01 63.08
CA GLU A 901 35.58 8.50 63.06
C GLU A 901 36.78 9.26 62.41
N GLU A 902 36.66 10.46 61.82
CA GLU A 902 35.50 11.23 61.26
C GLU A 902 35.92 11.93 59.93
N GLN A 903 35.92 13.24 59.60
CA GLN A 903 35.46 14.51 60.19
C GLN A 903 34.95 15.52 59.09
N LYS A 904 34.85 16.82 59.43
CA LYS A 904 34.15 17.92 58.72
C LYS A 904 34.87 19.26 59.01
N PRO A 905 34.49 20.44 58.43
CA PRO A 905 33.23 20.83 57.76
C PRO A 905 33.46 21.17 56.26
N LYS A 906 32.70 21.99 55.49
CA LYS A 906 31.78 23.12 55.77
C LYS A 906 30.71 23.36 54.67
N GLU A 907 30.00 24.48 54.82
CA GLU A 907 28.96 25.11 53.99
C GLU A 907 29.32 25.33 52.49
N ALA A 908 28.37 25.48 51.55
CA ALA A 908 26.89 25.51 51.57
C ALA A 908 26.36 24.79 50.30
N ALA A 909 25.22 24.06 50.26
CA ALA A 909 23.82 24.42 50.56
C ALA A 909 23.31 25.63 49.73
N SER A 910 22.12 25.65 49.10
CA SER A 910 21.04 24.66 48.84
C SER A 910 20.06 25.34 47.87
N GLY A 911 19.24 24.69 47.04
CA GLY A 911 18.88 23.28 46.89
C GLY A 911 17.36 23.15 46.71
N SER A 912 16.88 22.18 45.92
CA SER A 912 15.46 21.96 45.56
C SER A 912 14.86 23.02 44.61
N LEU A 913 13.92 22.69 43.71
CA LEU A 913 13.26 21.40 43.42
C LEU A 913 13.13 21.24 41.89
#